data_AF-A0A964VH35-F1
#
_entry.id   AF-A0A964VH35-F1
#
_cell.length_a   1.000
_cell.length_b   1.000
_cell.length_c   1.000
_cell.angle_alpha   90.00
_cell.angle_beta   90.00
_cell.angle_gamma   90.00
#
_symmetry.space_group_name_H-M   'P 1'
#
loop_
_entity.id
_entity.type
_entity.pdbx_description
1 polymer ?
#
loop_
_entity_poly.entity_id
_entity_poly.type
_entity_poly.pdbx_seq_one_letter_code
_entity_poly.pdbx_strand_id
1 'polypeptide(L)'
;MKRFSVPLSLAGAALALAGGLAYLLGPESGTLALANLGAGLALVVLAGLFNPELFRQYGRWLNAFWGSLMVLGIVVMVNFLGTRYHERLDLTAGKLHSLADLTIETLQGLPSEVRALAFMDQGKDEALEGLLKEYASHGSQFSYEFIDPDRDPDRTKEYGVRNYNTLVLESGQKQQKLTELNEKELTSALLKLGSDNQEKVYLSVGHGEGGTEAGEQGYSRLKGRLQEFNYSVQDSLFLARSGMVPADCALLMVLSPKTPFLSNEIEAVRRYLKGGGAVLILLDPPYQTGLEGLLGEWGVEMGDDFVIDTSGLGSLFGLDYTSPVAVEYGDHPVTRKHRGLMTFFELCRSVHYSERPGLSGTDLVKTSEQGWAETDLGVLQAKGNKTVKMDEGVDKPGPISLAAAVDAGQGGGRVVVFGDGDFASNRYFDLQGNGDLTLNAASWLAEDEHLISIRPREPGYSPIALTEGQSDFIFWLTVVLYPLAVAVAGIAVVSRKGRWNLKELSAAGLGIVLSLGVVGLLNFIGDRYHVRFDLSADKLFTLSDDTHRLLDQVEDQNRYVSVKTFMAKTEGLRFQDVMDQYKYASKHFEYEVLDPQKHTLEAKQYGVRDRGTSVVEVSGEGKVRTEKITAQSEEALSNAIQRAMKAEQHKVYFTGGHQEGQLAQVDGKGFSILGGRLKEMNFQMEEGLSLAGGSVPDDATLLAVVGPKQPFSPTEAQVLRAYLKQGHSALFLLDPGPPTGLEGLLYEYGVDLGQNFVVDLSGIGQMLGADVSVPVVVQYGEHPITGRLAQGTMSFYPLARSVSLAGRTSPDQTPLVFTHRSSWGETDLGPITGAGGGQVEFDPAVDKQGPLSLGVAVRSAADSSAHSQEKTRLVIFGDADFASNQYFGQQANGELLASSISWLSEGEDRLNIPLKEPPFNPINLIGNQGAVVLWVSVFILPFAVALSGILMMLRRGYQTYASGFISWLMYSFIGVAIFYFIQGVIGLSEASAPRGQGFLLLALWCGAVSYGLFRRQRQAWILALGLAVVNVAVGFVAMPVEAIQLLFAALSVANICILVWIKKAFGGEREG
;
A
#
# COMPACT_ATOMS: atom_id res chain seq x y z
N MET A 1 -34.82 46.88 51.02
CA MET A 1 -35.81 46.25 50.11
C MET A 1 -35.20 45.37 49.02
N LYS A 2 -34.00 45.63 48.47
CA LYS A 2 -33.35 44.77 47.45
C LYS A 2 -33.17 43.28 47.81
N ARG A 3 -33.02 42.92 49.10
CA ARG A 3 -32.88 41.50 49.52
C ARG A 3 -34.17 40.68 49.34
N PHE A 4 -35.32 41.34 49.26
CA PHE A 4 -36.62 40.66 49.11
C PHE A 4 -37.13 40.66 47.66
N SER A 5 -36.47 41.35 46.72
CA SER A 5 -36.96 41.44 45.34
C SER A 5 -36.85 40.12 44.57
N VAL A 6 -35.82 39.30 44.84
CA VAL A 6 -35.67 37.96 44.24
C VAL A 6 -36.77 37.00 44.70
N PRO A 7 -37.01 36.78 46.01
CA PRO A 7 -38.10 35.92 46.46
C PRO A 7 -39.48 36.48 46.07
N LEU A 8 -39.67 37.80 46.03
CA LEU A 8 -40.92 38.43 45.57
C LEU A 8 -41.17 38.16 44.07
N SER A 9 -40.12 38.22 43.25
CA SER A 9 -40.19 37.85 41.84
C SER A 9 -40.50 36.37 41.63
N LEU A 10 -39.88 35.48 42.42
CA LEU A 10 -40.10 34.04 42.28
C LEU A 10 -41.52 33.66 42.71
N ALA A 11 -42.01 34.26 43.80
CA ALA A 11 -43.40 34.12 44.22
C ALA A 11 -44.37 34.66 43.16
N GLY A 12 -44.08 35.83 42.59
CA GLY A 12 -44.88 36.42 41.50
C GLY A 12 -44.88 35.57 40.22
N ALA A 13 -43.72 35.05 39.82
CA ALA A 13 -43.60 34.17 38.65
C ALA A 13 -44.33 32.83 38.85
N ALA A 14 -44.24 32.24 40.06
CA ALA A 14 -44.98 31.03 40.41
C ALA A 14 -46.50 31.26 40.42
N LEU A 15 -46.95 32.41 40.94
CA LEU A 15 -48.37 32.80 40.92
C LEU A 15 -48.87 33.02 39.48
N ALA A 16 -48.04 33.65 38.64
CA ALA A 16 -48.35 33.89 37.23
C ALA A 16 -48.43 32.58 36.44
N LEU A 17 -47.48 31.66 36.65
CA LEU A 17 -47.50 30.33 36.05
C LEU A 17 -48.72 29.51 36.50
N ALA A 18 -49.00 29.48 37.80
CA ALA A 18 -50.16 28.78 38.35
C ALA A 18 -51.48 29.36 37.83
N GLY A 19 -51.61 30.69 37.74
CA GLY A 19 -52.77 31.37 37.16
C GLY A 19 -52.93 31.11 35.66
N GLY A 20 -51.84 31.13 34.89
CA GLY A 20 -51.85 30.82 33.46
C GLY A 20 -52.19 29.36 33.15
N LEU A 21 -51.63 28.42 33.91
CA LEU A 21 -51.95 26.99 33.80
C LEU A 21 -53.40 26.70 34.22
N ALA A 22 -53.88 27.30 35.31
CA ALA A 22 -55.27 27.15 35.72
C ALA A 22 -56.26 27.68 34.66
N TYR A 23 -55.93 28.79 33.99
CA TYR A 23 -56.73 29.33 32.89
C TYR A 23 -56.74 28.41 31.65
N LEU A 24 -55.59 27.84 31.29
CA LEU A 24 -55.47 26.91 30.15
C LEU A 24 -56.16 25.56 30.39
N LEU A 25 -56.15 25.08 31.64
CA LEU A 25 -56.71 23.78 32.01
C LEU A 25 -58.19 23.82 32.42
N GLY A 26 -58.74 24.99 32.78
CA GLY A 26 -60.13 25.12 33.25
C GLY A 26 -60.71 26.53 33.07
N PRO A 27 -61.32 26.85 31.90
CA PRO A 27 -61.77 28.20 31.54
C PRO A 27 -62.87 28.77 32.46
N GLU A 28 -63.65 27.92 33.13
CA GLU A 28 -64.78 28.34 33.97
C GLU A 28 -64.38 29.07 35.27
N SER A 29 -63.12 28.90 35.71
CA SER A 29 -62.52 29.62 36.86
C SER A 29 -61.77 30.90 36.44
N GLY A 30 -62.06 31.40 35.23
CA GLY A 30 -61.24 32.36 34.50
C GLY A 30 -60.96 33.67 35.24
N THR A 31 -61.89 34.18 36.05
CA THR A 31 -61.69 35.44 36.79
C THR A 31 -60.64 35.32 37.90
N LEU A 32 -60.65 34.22 38.66
CA LEU A 32 -59.66 33.94 39.71
C LEU A 32 -58.29 33.57 39.10
N ALA A 33 -58.29 32.82 38.00
CA ALA A 33 -57.07 32.46 37.28
C ALA A 33 -56.40 33.71 36.66
N LEU A 34 -57.17 34.60 36.04
CA LEU A 34 -56.69 35.88 35.51
C LEU A 34 -56.28 36.84 36.64
N ALA A 35 -56.98 36.85 37.77
CA ALA A 35 -56.59 37.65 38.93
C ALA A 35 -55.24 37.19 39.51
N ASN A 36 -55.01 35.87 39.62
CA ASN A 36 -53.73 35.32 40.07
C ASN A 36 -52.61 35.55 39.03
N LEU A 37 -52.92 35.46 37.74
CA LEU A 37 -51.98 35.80 36.67
C LEU A 37 -51.58 37.28 36.73
N GLY A 38 -52.56 38.17 36.87
CA GLY A 38 -52.36 39.62 36.99
C GLY A 38 -51.60 39.99 38.26
N ALA A 39 -51.95 39.42 39.41
CA ALA A 39 -51.25 39.62 40.68
C ALA A 39 -49.80 39.10 40.62
N GLY A 40 -49.59 37.93 40.01
CA GLY A 40 -48.26 37.37 39.80
C GLY A 40 -47.37 38.25 38.92
N LEU A 41 -47.91 38.73 37.79
CA LEU A 41 -47.21 39.66 36.89
C LEU A 41 -46.92 41.00 37.57
N ALA A 42 -47.87 41.55 38.34
CA ALA A 42 -47.68 42.78 39.09
C ALA A 42 -46.56 42.66 40.14
N LEU A 43 -46.46 41.50 40.83
CA LEU A 43 -45.38 41.22 41.77
C LEU A 43 -44.01 41.10 41.08
N VAL A 44 -43.95 40.51 39.88
CA VAL A 44 -42.72 40.45 39.08
C VAL A 44 -42.29 41.85 38.62
N VAL A 45 -43.24 42.70 38.20
CA VAL A 45 -42.98 44.09 37.81
C VAL A 45 -42.53 44.93 39.02
N LEU A 46 -43.22 44.81 40.16
CA LEU A 46 -42.83 45.47 41.41
C LEU A 46 -41.43 45.04 41.88
N ALA A 47 -41.12 43.74 41.81
CA ALA A 47 -39.78 43.23 42.09
C ALA A 47 -38.72 43.83 41.16
N GLY A 48 -39.05 44.00 39.88
CA GLY A 48 -38.21 44.66 38.88
C GLY A 48 -38.03 46.16 39.10
N LEU A 49 -39.03 46.87 39.62
CA LEU A 49 -38.93 48.28 40.02
C LEU A 49 -38.04 48.47 41.25
N PHE A 50 -38.16 47.59 42.26
CA PHE A 50 -37.31 47.63 43.46
C PHE A 50 -35.87 47.18 43.20
N ASN A 51 -35.64 46.35 42.17
CA ASN A 51 -34.31 46.01 41.71
C ASN A 51 -34.23 46.04 40.18
N PRO A 52 -33.80 47.18 39.59
CA PRO A 52 -33.68 47.36 38.13
C PRO A 52 -32.78 46.32 37.43
N GLU A 53 -31.91 45.64 38.18
CA GLU A 53 -31.08 44.55 37.67
C GLU A 53 -31.89 43.29 37.30
N LEU A 54 -33.04 43.06 37.96
CA LEU A 54 -33.96 41.96 37.65
C LEU A 54 -34.66 42.18 36.30
N PHE A 55 -35.05 43.42 35.97
CA PHE A 55 -35.64 43.74 34.66
C PHE A 55 -34.66 43.44 33.50
N ARG A 56 -33.39 43.76 33.70
CA ARG A 56 -32.31 43.38 32.78
C ARG A 56 -32.06 41.86 32.75
N GLN A 57 -32.44 41.14 33.80
CA GLN A 57 -32.33 39.68 33.87
C GLN A 57 -33.49 39.00 33.16
N TYR A 58 -34.73 39.45 33.31
CA TYR A 58 -35.87 38.93 32.54
C TYR A 58 -35.70 39.12 31.03
N GLY A 59 -35.20 40.29 30.60
CA GLY A 59 -34.88 40.52 29.18
C GLY A 59 -33.82 39.54 28.63
N ARG A 60 -32.86 39.11 29.47
CA ARG A 60 -31.87 38.09 29.09
C ARG A 60 -32.49 36.70 28.93
N TRP A 61 -33.43 36.35 29.81
CA TRP A 61 -34.15 35.07 29.77
C TRP A 61 -35.10 35.00 28.58
N LEU A 62 -35.80 36.09 28.28
CA LEU A 62 -36.68 36.19 27.11
C LEU A 62 -35.90 36.06 25.80
N ASN A 63 -34.72 36.71 25.70
CA ASN A 63 -33.86 36.59 24.53
C ASN A 63 -33.26 35.17 24.39
N ALA A 64 -32.89 34.52 25.49
CA ALA A 64 -32.43 33.13 25.45
C ALA A 64 -33.53 32.18 24.99
N PHE A 65 -34.76 32.37 25.48
CA PHE A 65 -35.93 31.60 25.05
C PHE A 65 -36.20 31.75 23.54
N TRP A 66 -36.21 32.97 23.01
CA TRP A 66 -36.38 33.21 21.58
C TRP A 66 -35.20 32.70 20.75
N GLY A 67 -33.97 32.80 21.25
CA GLY A 67 -32.79 32.21 20.61
C GLY A 67 -32.87 30.69 20.51
N SER A 68 -33.29 30.01 21.58
CA SER A 68 -33.52 28.56 21.57
C SER A 68 -34.65 28.15 20.61
N LEU A 69 -35.75 28.91 20.55
CA LEU A 69 -36.84 28.67 19.61
C LEU A 69 -36.38 28.85 18.15
N MET A 70 -35.51 29.82 17.90
CA MET A 70 -34.95 30.06 16.57
C MET A 70 -34.00 28.94 16.13
N VAL A 71 -33.14 28.45 17.03
CA VAL A 71 -32.28 27.27 16.76
C VAL A 71 -33.13 26.04 16.48
N LEU A 72 -34.20 25.82 17.25
CA LEU A 72 -35.15 24.74 16.99
C LEU A 72 -35.80 24.90 15.61
N GLY A 73 -36.20 26.12 15.24
CA GLY A 73 -36.74 26.44 13.92
C GLY A 73 -35.75 26.17 12.79
N ILE A 74 -34.46 26.49 12.97
CA ILE A 74 -33.40 26.19 11.99
C ILE A 74 -33.21 24.67 11.87
N VAL A 75 -33.18 23.93 12.99
CA VAL A 75 -33.06 22.46 12.96
C VAL A 75 -34.25 21.81 12.27
N VAL A 76 -35.46 22.29 12.54
CA VAL A 76 -36.68 21.82 11.86
C VAL A 76 -36.61 22.17 10.37
N MET A 77 -36.16 23.37 10.01
CA MET A 77 -36.05 23.78 8.61
C MET A 77 -34.96 23.02 7.85
N VAL A 78 -33.81 22.74 8.47
CA VAL A 78 -32.74 21.90 7.88
C VAL A 78 -33.24 20.47 7.68
N ASN A 79 -33.96 19.90 8.64
CA ASN A 79 -34.58 18.58 8.48
C ASN A 79 -35.68 18.58 7.41
N PHE A 80 -36.50 19.64 7.36
CA PHE A 80 -37.53 19.81 6.32
C PHE A 80 -36.90 19.96 4.92
N LEU A 81 -35.80 20.70 4.80
CA LEU A 81 -35.07 20.85 3.55
C LEU A 81 -34.36 19.55 3.15
N GLY A 82 -33.73 18.85 4.10
CA GLY A 82 -33.07 17.56 3.86
C GLY A 82 -34.04 16.41 3.51
N THR A 83 -35.31 16.51 3.92
CA THR A 83 -36.37 15.59 3.49
C THR A 83 -37.05 16.01 2.18
N ARG A 84 -36.94 17.27 1.77
CA ARG A 84 -37.52 17.80 0.54
C ARG A 84 -36.57 17.66 -0.66
N TYR A 85 -35.27 17.91 -0.45
CA TYR A 85 -34.23 17.88 -1.48
C TYR A 85 -33.27 16.71 -1.18
N HIS A 86 -33.30 15.68 -2.03
CA HIS A 86 -32.60 14.40 -1.83
C HIS A 86 -31.22 14.32 -2.51
N GLU A 87 -30.67 15.46 -2.94
CA GLU A 87 -29.35 15.55 -3.58
C GLU A 87 -28.26 15.09 -2.59
N ARG A 88 -27.54 14.02 -2.94
CA ARG A 88 -26.44 13.47 -2.13
C ARG A 88 -25.11 13.98 -2.66
N LEU A 89 -24.33 14.64 -1.81
CA LEU A 89 -22.97 15.09 -2.13
C LEU A 89 -21.97 14.00 -1.70
N ASP A 90 -21.32 13.36 -2.67
CA ASP A 90 -20.22 12.42 -2.39
C ASP A 90 -18.92 13.18 -2.13
N LEU A 91 -18.51 13.21 -0.87
CA LEU A 91 -17.29 13.87 -0.40
C LEU A 91 -16.10 12.91 -0.26
N THR A 92 -16.21 11.67 -0.75
CA THR A 92 -15.12 10.68 -0.69
C THR A 92 -14.03 11.04 -1.71
N ALA A 93 -12.76 10.78 -1.36
CA ALA A 93 -11.61 11.14 -2.20
C ALA A 93 -11.63 10.49 -3.59
N GLY A 94 -12.26 9.31 -3.72
CA GLY A 94 -12.42 8.58 -4.98
C GLY A 94 -13.84 8.63 -5.59
N LYS A 95 -14.76 9.43 -5.04
CA LYS A 95 -16.19 9.41 -5.42
C LYS A 95 -16.79 7.99 -5.45
N LEU A 96 -16.55 7.22 -4.39
CA LEU A 96 -16.87 5.79 -4.28
C LEU A 96 -18.38 5.49 -4.24
N HIS A 97 -19.22 6.51 -4.01
CA HIS A 97 -20.67 6.41 -3.99
C HIS A 97 -21.32 7.13 -5.17
N SER A 98 -20.52 7.57 -6.14
CA SER A 98 -20.96 8.16 -7.39
C SER A 98 -20.60 7.24 -8.56
N LEU A 99 -21.46 7.18 -9.58
CA LEU A 99 -21.19 6.41 -10.79
C LEU A 99 -19.91 6.89 -11.48
N ALA A 100 -19.22 5.97 -12.15
CA ALA A 100 -18.12 6.28 -13.05
C ALA A 100 -18.59 7.20 -14.18
N ASP A 101 -17.70 8.07 -14.66
CA ASP A 101 -18.07 9.06 -15.69
C ASP A 101 -18.56 8.37 -16.97
N LEU A 102 -17.95 7.22 -17.32
CA LEU A 102 -18.42 6.40 -18.44
C LEU A 102 -19.82 5.81 -18.21
N THR A 103 -20.13 5.35 -16.99
CA THR A 103 -21.45 4.82 -16.66
C THR A 103 -22.51 5.90 -16.87
N ILE A 104 -22.22 7.14 -16.47
CA ILE A 104 -23.12 8.29 -16.69
C ILE A 104 -23.28 8.58 -18.19
N GLU A 105 -22.19 8.62 -18.96
CA GLU A 105 -22.23 8.83 -20.41
C GLU A 105 -23.03 7.72 -21.12
N THR A 106 -22.80 6.46 -20.73
CA THR A 106 -23.53 5.29 -21.25
C THR A 106 -25.03 5.41 -20.98
N LEU A 107 -25.42 5.81 -19.77
CA LEU A 107 -26.81 5.99 -19.37
C LEU A 107 -27.50 7.16 -20.08
N GLN A 108 -26.77 8.24 -20.37
CA GLN A 108 -27.26 9.38 -21.14
C GLN A 108 -27.36 9.08 -22.63
N GLY A 109 -26.52 8.18 -23.14
CA GLY A 109 -26.45 7.75 -24.53
C GLY A 109 -27.31 6.55 -24.90
N LEU A 110 -28.15 6.03 -23.98
CA LEU A 110 -29.01 4.88 -24.27
C LEU A 110 -29.97 5.21 -25.45
N PRO A 111 -30.03 4.34 -26.49
CA PRO A 111 -30.86 4.59 -27.67
C PRO A 111 -32.34 4.23 -27.47
N SER A 112 -32.64 3.37 -26.50
CA SER A 112 -33.99 2.87 -26.19
C SER A 112 -34.15 2.53 -24.71
N GLU A 113 -35.40 2.43 -24.24
CA GLU A 113 -35.70 2.10 -22.85
C GLU A 113 -35.06 0.76 -22.44
N VAL A 114 -34.34 0.77 -21.32
CA VAL A 114 -33.75 -0.41 -20.69
C VAL A 114 -34.43 -0.65 -19.35
N ARG A 115 -34.94 -1.86 -19.14
CA ARG A 115 -35.55 -2.30 -17.88
C ARG A 115 -34.67 -3.35 -17.21
N ALA A 116 -34.32 -3.09 -15.96
CA ALA A 116 -33.52 -3.97 -15.12
C ALA A 116 -34.40 -4.72 -14.11
N LEU A 117 -34.58 -6.02 -14.31
CA LEU A 117 -35.39 -6.91 -13.47
C LEU A 117 -34.47 -7.70 -12.52
N ALA A 118 -34.47 -7.35 -11.24
CA ALA A 118 -33.62 -7.94 -10.21
C ALA A 118 -34.36 -9.08 -9.49
N PHE A 119 -33.98 -10.34 -9.74
CA PHE A 119 -34.55 -11.54 -9.13
C PHE A 119 -33.80 -11.92 -7.85
N MET A 120 -34.36 -11.58 -6.68
CA MET A 120 -33.69 -11.66 -5.36
C MET A 120 -34.51 -12.44 -4.32
N ASP A 121 -33.84 -13.23 -3.46
CA ASP A 121 -34.47 -13.98 -2.36
C ASP A 121 -34.66 -13.09 -1.11
N GLN A 122 -35.89 -13.09 -0.54
CA GLN A 122 -36.37 -12.54 0.75
C GLN A 122 -35.58 -11.39 1.43
N GLY A 123 -35.01 -10.48 0.66
CA GLY A 123 -34.30 -9.31 1.14
C GLY A 123 -33.92 -8.39 -0.01
N LYS A 124 -34.14 -7.09 0.19
CA LYS A 124 -33.60 -6.05 -0.70
C LYS A 124 -32.09 -5.99 -0.48
N ASP A 125 -31.32 -6.28 -1.51
CA ASP A 125 -29.91 -5.91 -1.53
C ASP A 125 -29.84 -4.37 -1.55
N GLU A 126 -29.61 -3.75 -0.39
CA GLU A 126 -29.55 -2.30 -0.26
C GLU A 126 -28.42 -1.69 -1.11
N ALA A 127 -27.34 -2.44 -1.36
CA ALA A 127 -26.25 -1.98 -2.20
C ALA A 127 -26.66 -1.97 -3.68
N LEU A 128 -27.31 -3.04 -4.16
CA LEU A 128 -27.82 -3.08 -5.53
C LEU A 128 -28.99 -2.10 -5.74
N GLU A 129 -29.91 -1.97 -4.78
CA GLU A 129 -30.99 -0.98 -4.85
C GLU A 129 -30.42 0.44 -4.90
N GLY A 130 -29.37 0.70 -4.12
CA GLY A 130 -28.61 1.96 -4.21
C GLY A 130 -28.02 2.18 -5.60
N LEU A 131 -27.33 1.18 -6.15
CA LEU A 131 -26.71 1.25 -7.48
C LEU A 131 -27.74 1.48 -8.59
N LEU A 132 -28.79 0.67 -8.67
CA LEU A 132 -29.83 0.77 -9.70
C LEU A 132 -30.60 2.11 -9.61
N LYS A 133 -30.75 2.65 -8.41
CA LYS A 133 -31.36 3.96 -8.20
C LYS A 133 -30.49 5.09 -8.74
N GLU A 134 -29.17 5.01 -8.57
CA GLU A 134 -28.24 5.97 -9.20
C GLU A 134 -28.23 5.81 -10.73
N TYR A 135 -28.35 4.60 -11.26
CA TYR A 135 -28.49 4.40 -12.71
C TYR A 135 -29.76 5.06 -13.25
N ALA A 136 -30.89 4.91 -12.55
CA ALA A 136 -32.16 5.54 -12.93
C ALA A 136 -32.19 7.06 -12.73
N SER A 137 -31.38 7.61 -11.82
CA SER A 137 -31.29 9.07 -11.61
C SER A 137 -30.51 9.76 -12.73
N HIS A 138 -29.48 9.10 -13.27
CA HIS A 138 -28.61 9.63 -14.32
C HIS A 138 -29.04 9.25 -15.75
N GLY A 139 -29.87 8.21 -15.93
CA GLY A 139 -30.39 7.77 -17.23
C GLY A 139 -31.91 7.84 -17.33
N SER A 140 -32.42 8.78 -18.14
CA SER A 140 -33.89 8.95 -18.32
C SER A 140 -34.60 7.76 -19.00
N GLN A 141 -33.84 6.90 -19.66
CA GLN A 141 -34.33 5.69 -20.35
C GLN A 141 -34.05 4.40 -19.56
N PHE A 142 -33.54 4.49 -18.33
CA PHE A 142 -33.24 3.33 -17.49
C PHE A 142 -34.30 3.19 -16.38
N SER A 143 -34.92 2.02 -16.28
CA SER A 143 -35.88 1.68 -15.21
C SER A 143 -35.48 0.37 -14.54
N TYR A 144 -35.89 0.17 -13.28
CA TYR A 144 -35.61 -1.07 -12.56
C TYR A 144 -36.81 -1.57 -11.74
N GLU A 145 -36.89 -2.88 -11.54
CA GLU A 145 -37.92 -3.56 -10.77
C GLU A 145 -37.29 -4.73 -10.00
N PHE A 146 -37.63 -4.88 -8.72
CA PHE A 146 -37.25 -6.05 -7.92
C PHE A 146 -38.36 -7.09 -7.95
N ILE A 147 -38.03 -8.31 -8.34
CA ILE A 147 -38.95 -9.45 -8.42
C ILE A 147 -38.48 -10.49 -7.41
N ASP A 148 -39.40 -10.94 -6.55
CA ASP A 148 -39.16 -12.05 -5.63
C ASP A 148 -39.48 -13.37 -6.37
N PRO A 149 -38.50 -14.24 -6.63
CA PRO A 149 -38.70 -15.46 -7.42
C PRO A 149 -39.69 -16.45 -6.81
N ASP A 150 -39.84 -16.42 -5.48
CA ASP A 150 -40.74 -17.31 -4.75
C ASP A 150 -42.17 -16.77 -4.75
N ARG A 151 -42.34 -15.44 -4.79
CA ARG A 151 -43.66 -14.79 -4.87
C ARG A 151 -44.21 -14.71 -6.28
N ASP A 152 -43.37 -14.54 -7.29
CA ASP A 152 -43.74 -14.51 -8.72
C ASP A 152 -43.01 -15.62 -9.52
N PRO A 153 -43.34 -16.91 -9.28
CA PRO A 153 -42.67 -18.03 -9.94
C PRO A 153 -42.95 -18.10 -11.45
N ASP A 154 -44.06 -17.50 -11.92
CA ASP A 154 -44.42 -17.50 -13.34
C ASP A 154 -43.50 -16.57 -14.15
N ARG A 155 -43.23 -15.34 -13.66
CA ARG A 155 -42.26 -14.41 -14.29
C ARG A 155 -40.84 -14.98 -14.24
N THR A 156 -40.46 -15.63 -13.15
CA THR A 156 -39.14 -16.28 -13.00
C THR A 156 -38.92 -17.37 -14.05
N LYS A 157 -39.95 -18.17 -14.35
CA LYS A 157 -39.92 -19.19 -15.41
C LYS A 157 -39.92 -18.57 -16.81
N GLU A 158 -40.70 -17.53 -17.04
CA GLU A 158 -40.77 -16.80 -18.32
C GLU A 158 -39.40 -16.24 -18.73
N TYR A 159 -38.73 -15.56 -17.81
CA TYR A 159 -37.38 -15.03 -18.03
C TYR A 159 -36.29 -16.10 -17.89
N GLY A 160 -36.63 -17.37 -17.61
CA GLY A 160 -35.69 -18.48 -17.52
C GLY A 160 -34.59 -18.28 -16.48
N VAL A 161 -34.93 -17.71 -15.33
CA VAL A 161 -34.01 -17.50 -14.20
C VAL A 161 -33.98 -18.78 -13.36
N ARG A 162 -32.79 -19.37 -13.20
CA ARG A 162 -32.58 -20.63 -12.47
C ARG A 162 -31.89 -20.46 -11.12
N ASN A 163 -31.21 -19.33 -10.94
CA ASN A 163 -30.42 -19.01 -9.76
C ASN A 163 -30.99 -17.74 -9.12
N TYR A 164 -31.05 -17.70 -7.80
CA TYR A 164 -31.27 -16.45 -7.06
C TYR A 164 -30.13 -15.46 -7.34
N ASN A 165 -30.38 -14.17 -7.11
CA ASN A 165 -29.44 -13.07 -7.35
C ASN A 165 -29.08 -12.88 -8.83
N THR A 166 -30.09 -12.97 -9.70
CA THR A 166 -29.92 -12.72 -11.14
C THR A 166 -30.54 -11.38 -11.51
N LEU A 167 -29.78 -10.51 -12.17
CA LEU A 167 -30.29 -9.28 -12.77
C LEU A 167 -30.49 -9.49 -14.27
N VAL A 168 -31.69 -9.24 -14.76
CA VAL A 168 -32.02 -9.33 -16.19
C VAL A 168 -32.20 -7.92 -16.73
N LEU A 169 -31.37 -7.53 -17.68
CA LEU A 169 -31.50 -6.27 -18.42
C LEU A 169 -32.22 -6.55 -19.73
N GLU A 170 -33.32 -5.83 -19.98
CA GLU A 170 -34.17 -5.99 -21.15
C GLU A 170 -34.23 -4.66 -21.91
N SER A 171 -34.01 -4.71 -23.22
CA SER A 171 -34.22 -3.57 -24.13
C SER A 171 -34.82 -4.07 -25.44
N GLY A 172 -36.11 -3.79 -25.65
CA GLY A 172 -36.86 -4.30 -26.79
C GLY A 172 -36.94 -5.83 -26.81
N GLN A 173 -36.32 -6.48 -27.80
CA GLN A 173 -36.23 -7.95 -27.89
C GLN A 173 -34.90 -8.52 -27.38
N LYS A 174 -33.94 -7.66 -26.99
CA LYS A 174 -32.63 -8.08 -26.49
C LYS A 174 -32.68 -8.20 -24.97
N GLN A 175 -32.08 -9.26 -24.43
CA GLN A 175 -31.96 -9.49 -23.01
C GLN A 175 -30.52 -9.89 -22.64
N GLN A 176 -30.04 -9.40 -21.50
CA GLN A 176 -28.78 -9.83 -20.88
C GLN A 176 -29.03 -10.23 -19.45
N LYS A 177 -28.39 -11.33 -19.01
CA LYS A 177 -28.51 -11.83 -17.64
C LYS A 177 -27.17 -11.71 -16.93
N LEU A 178 -27.20 -11.17 -15.73
CA LEU A 178 -26.06 -10.90 -14.89
C LEU A 178 -26.22 -11.67 -13.58
N THR A 179 -25.19 -12.42 -13.21
CA THR A 179 -25.08 -13.06 -11.89
C THR A 179 -24.14 -12.29 -10.96
N GLU A 180 -23.25 -11.47 -11.53
CA GLU A 180 -22.41 -10.54 -10.79
C GLU A 180 -23.04 -9.14 -10.81
N LEU A 181 -23.25 -8.58 -9.62
CA LEU A 181 -24.12 -7.42 -9.40
C LEU A 181 -23.31 -6.20 -8.98
N ASN A 182 -22.34 -5.83 -9.82
CA ASN A 182 -21.48 -4.66 -9.62
C ASN A 182 -21.60 -3.67 -10.79
N GLU A 183 -21.12 -2.43 -10.61
CA GLU A 183 -21.19 -1.36 -11.62
C GLU A 183 -20.52 -1.77 -12.95
N LYS A 184 -19.36 -2.43 -12.88
CA LYS A 184 -18.58 -2.85 -14.06
C LYS A 184 -19.40 -3.77 -14.96
N GLU A 185 -19.96 -4.83 -14.40
CA GLU A 185 -20.72 -5.83 -15.15
C GLU A 185 -22.05 -5.27 -15.67
N LEU A 186 -22.71 -4.42 -14.87
CA LEU A 186 -23.95 -3.76 -15.26
C LEU A 186 -23.73 -2.78 -16.43
N THR A 187 -22.72 -1.92 -16.36
CA THR A 187 -22.38 -0.97 -17.44
C THR A 187 -21.93 -1.71 -18.70
N SER A 188 -21.14 -2.78 -18.56
CA SER A 188 -20.71 -3.60 -19.70
C SER A 188 -21.89 -4.27 -20.40
N ALA A 189 -22.87 -4.76 -19.64
CA ALA A 189 -24.09 -5.34 -20.21
C ALA A 189 -25.00 -4.30 -20.86
N LEU A 190 -25.05 -3.07 -20.35
CA LEU A 190 -25.76 -1.96 -21.00
C LEU A 190 -25.13 -1.58 -22.34
N LEU A 191 -23.81 -1.50 -22.42
CA LEU A 191 -23.10 -1.28 -23.69
C LEU A 191 -23.40 -2.39 -24.71
N LYS A 192 -23.41 -3.65 -24.27
CA LYS A 192 -23.77 -4.82 -25.11
C LYS A 192 -25.23 -4.80 -25.57
N LEU A 193 -26.15 -4.27 -24.78
CA LEU A 193 -27.57 -4.13 -25.14
C LEU A 193 -27.81 -2.96 -26.08
N GLY A 194 -27.11 -1.84 -25.86
CA GLY A 194 -27.24 -0.60 -26.62
C GLY A 194 -26.56 -0.63 -27.99
N SER A 195 -25.53 -1.46 -28.18
CA SER A 195 -24.90 -1.63 -29.49
C SER A 195 -25.68 -2.63 -30.38
N ASP A 196 -25.91 -2.24 -31.64
CA ASP A 196 -26.47 -3.11 -32.68
C ASP A 196 -25.38 -3.90 -33.44
N ASN A 197 -24.10 -3.55 -33.28
CA ASN A 197 -22.99 -4.16 -34.01
C ASN A 197 -21.86 -4.56 -33.05
N GLN A 198 -21.42 -5.82 -33.14
CA GLN A 198 -20.22 -6.29 -32.43
C GLN A 198 -19.04 -6.11 -33.38
N GLU A 199 -18.26 -5.05 -33.18
CA GLU A 199 -17.11 -4.76 -34.04
C GLU A 199 -16.13 -5.94 -34.05
N LYS A 200 -15.65 -6.31 -35.24
CA LYS A 200 -14.79 -7.49 -35.39
C LYS A 200 -13.33 -7.10 -35.40
N VAL A 201 -12.60 -7.70 -34.46
CA VAL A 201 -11.14 -7.63 -34.39
C VAL A 201 -10.59 -8.90 -35.00
N TYR A 202 -9.78 -8.79 -36.05
CA TYR A 202 -9.11 -9.93 -36.66
C TYR A 202 -7.65 -9.96 -36.22
N LEU A 203 -7.17 -11.11 -35.76
CA LEU A 203 -5.74 -11.34 -35.52
C LEU A 203 -5.14 -12.05 -36.74
N SER A 204 -4.05 -11.51 -37.28
CA SER A 204 -3.31 -12.18 -38.36
C SER A 204 -2.61 -13.43 -37.85
N VAL A 205 -2.55 -14.45 -38.70
CA VAL A 205 -1.83 -15.69 -38.44
C VAL A 205 -1.07 -16.16 -39.68
N GLY A 206 0.07 -16.82 -39.47
CA GLY A 206 0.85 -17.48 -40.53
C GLY A 206 2.32 -17.13 -40.54
N HIS A 207 2.74 -16.15 -39.73
CA HIS A 207 4.10 -15.60 -39.68
C HIS A 207 4.77 -15.77 -38.32
N GLY A 208 4.28 -16.71 -37.50
CA GLY A 208 4.79 -16.92 -36.14
C GLY A 208 4.27 -15.90 -35.12
N GLU A 209 3.16 -15.22 -35.43
CA GLU A 209 2.47 -14.31 -34.52
C GLU A 209 2.07 -15.00 -33.20
N GLY A 210 1.94 -14.21 -32.14
CA GLY A 210 1.48 -14.68 -30.85
C GLY A 210 0.05 -15.21 -30.87
N GLY A 211 -0.14 -16.45 -30.43
CA GLY A 211 -1.45 -17.09 -30.34
C GLY A 211 -2.28 -16.60 -29.15
N THR A 212 -3.57 -16.91 -29.16
CA THR A 212 -4.52 -16.59 -28.07
C THR A 212 -4.54 -17.65 -26.96
N GLU A 213 -3.46 -18.41 -26.83
CA GLU A 213 -3.30 -19.49 -25.84
C GLU A 213 -3.00 -18.96 -24.43
N ALA A 214 -3.24 -19.79 -23.42
CA ALA A 214 -3.11 -19.42 -22.00
C ALA A 214 -1.65 -19.35 -21.48
N GLY A 215 -0.66 -19.72 -22.28
CA GLY A 215 0.76 -19.66 -21.89
C GLY A 215 1.25 -18.23 -21.66
N GLU A 216 2.37 -18.04 -20.95
CA GLU A 216 2.90 -16.70 -20.60
C GLU A 216 3.10 -15.77 -21.80
N GLN A 217 3.51 -16.35 -22.93
CA GLN A 217 3.80 -15.67 -24.20
C GLN A 217 2.57 -15.53 -25.12
N GLY A 218 1.40 -16.00 -24.68
CA GLY A 218 0.14 -15.90 -25.43
C GLY A 218 -0.64 -14.64 -25.11
N TYR A 219 -1.69 -14.37 -25.88
CA TYR A 219 -2.55 -13.17 -25.78
C TYR A 219 -3.97 -13.48 -25.29
N SER A 220 -4.15 -14.56 -24.54
CA SER A 220 -5.47 -14.97 -24.03
C SER A 220 -6.13 -13.90 -23.13
N ARG A 221 -5.36 -13.19 -22.31
CA ARG A 221 -5.84 -12.09 -21.45
C ARG A 221 -6.34 -10.92 -22.29
N LEU A 222 -5.56 -10.50 -23.29
CA LEU A 222 -5.97 -9.46 -24.25
C LEU A 222 -7.26 -9.85 -24.97
N LYS A 223 -7.35 -11.09 -25.49
CA LYS A 223 -8.58 -11.61 -26.12
C LYS A 223 -9.78 -11.55 -25.18
N GLY A 224 -9.63 -12.01 -23.94
CA GLY A 224 -10.69 -11.97 -22.93
C GLY A 224 -11.16 -10.55 -22.67
N ARG A 225 -10.24 -9.61 -22.49
CA ARG A 225 -10.57 -8.20 -22.25
C ARG A 225 -11.24 -7.54 -23.46
N LEU A 226 -10.79 -7.80 -24.69
CA LEU A 226 -11.48 -7.31 -25.90
C LEU A 226 -12.93 -7.83 -25.97
N GLN A 227 -13.18 -9.08 -25.59
CA GLN A 227 -14.52 -9.66 -25.53
C GLN A 227 -15.38 -9.03 -24.42
N GLU A 228 -14.79 -8.64 -23.29
CA GLU A 228 -15.46 -7.85 -22.25
C GLU A 228 -15.96 -6.50 -22.83
N PHE A 229 -15.15 -5.83 -23.64
CA PHE A 229 -15.48 -4.59 -24.36
C PHE A 229 -16.38 -4.76 -25.60
N ASN A 230 -17.07 -5.89 -25.74
CA ASN A 230 -18.00 -6.16 -26.84
C ASN A 230 -17.33 -6.21 -28.24
N TYR A 231 -16.05 -6.58 -28.32
CA TYR A 231 -15.43 -6.94 -29.61
C TYR A 231 -15.62 -8.42 -29.92
N SER A 232 -15.81 -8.76 -31.18
CA SER A 232 -15.76 -10.14 -31.68
C SER A 232 -14.35 -10.43 -32.20
N VAL A 233 -13.56 -11.19 -31.44
CA VAL A 233 -12.19 -11.55 -31.82
C VAL A 233 -12.17 -12.78 -32.72
N GLN A 234 -11.66 -12.61 -33.95
CA GLN A 234 -11.41 -13.66 -34.95
C GLN A 234 -9.91 -13.92 -35.04
N ASP A 235 -9.43 -14.98 -34.40
CA ASP A 235 -8.00 -15.24 -34.16
C ASP A 235 -7.33 -16.15 -35.19
N SER A 236 -7.81 -16.14 -36.45
CA SER A 236 -7.31 -17.02 -37.50
C SER A 236 -7.34 -16.39 -38.91
N LEU A 237 -7.07 -15.09 -39.03
CA LEU A 237 -6.99 -14.44 -40.34
C LEU A 237 -5.67 -14.78 -41.06
N PHE A 238 -5.74 -15.75 -41.98
CA PHE A 238 -4.59 -16.15 -42.80
C PHE A 238 -4.58 -15.37 -44.13
N LEU A 239 -3.85 -14.23 -44.15
CA LEU A 239 -3.84 -13.27 -45.27
C LEU A 239 -3.33 -13.89 -46.59
N ALA A 240 -2.35 -14.78 -46.55
CA ALA A 240 -1.84 -15.47 -47.73
C ALA A 240 -2.91 -16.30 -48.45
N ARG A 241 -3.95 -16.76 -47.74
CA ARG A 241 -5.07 -17.52 -48.30
C ARG A 241 -6.23 -16.62 -48.71
N SER A 242 -6.58 -15.63 -47.90
CA SER A 242 -7.71 -14.75 -48.20
C SER A 242 -7.41 -13.73 -49.30
N GLY A 243 -6.15 -13.27 -49.40
CA GLY A 243 -5.70 -12.24 -50.34
C GLY A 243 -6.27 -10.83 -50.08
N MET A 244 -7.07 -10.67 -49.03
CA MET A 244 -7.68 -9.41 -48.60
C MET A 244 -8.07 -9.47 -47.12
N VAL A 245 -8.09 -8.30 -46.47
CA VAL A 245 -8.71 -8.12 -45.16
C VAL A 245 -10.24 -8.09 -45.34
N PRO A 246 -11.03 -8.82 -44.55
CA PRO A 246 -12.49 -8.81 -44.63
C PRO A 246 -13.07 -7.39 -44.48
N ALA A 247 -14.14 -7.09 -45.22
CA ALA A 247 -14.77 -5.77 -45.19
C ALA A 247 -15.47 -5.45 -43.85
N ASP A 248 -15.75 -6.47 -43.05
CA ASP A 248 -16.32 -6.35 -41.70
C ASP A 248 -15.26 -6.27 -40.60
N CYS A 249 -13.98 -6.17 -40.96
CA CYS A 249 -12.87 -5.99 -40.03
C CYS A 249 -12.81 -4.54 -39.58
N ALA A 250 -13.12 -4.30 -38.30
CA ALA A 250 -12.98 -3.00 -37.67
C ALA A 250 -11.54 -2.69 -37.29
N LEU A 251 -10.82 -3.73 -36.84
CA LEU A 251 -9.42 -3.62 -36.45
C LEU A 251 -8.67 -4.91 -36.82
N LEU A 252 -7.60 -4.75 -37.60
CA LEU A 252 -6.62 -5.80 -37.83
C LEU A 252 -5.49 -5.68 -36.80
N MET A 253 -5.25 -6.71 -36.01
CA MET A 253 -4.09 -6.79 -35.13
C MET A 253 -3.05 -7.76 -35.69
N VAL A 254 -1.81 -7.31 -35.73
CA VAL A 254 -0.63 -8.10 -36.09
C VAL A 254 0.25 -8.17 -34.84
N LEU A 255 0.25 -9.33 -34.17
CA LEU A 255 0.85 -9.52 -32.85
C LEU A 255 2.19 -10.24 -32.97
N SER A 256 3.30 -9.52 -32.90
CA SER A 256 4.65 -10.11 -32.84
C SER A 256 4.97 -11.12 -33.95
N PRO A 257 4.84 -10.77 -35.25
CA PRO A 257 5.20 -11.64 -36.35
C PRO A 257 6.71 -11.88 -36.39
N LYS A 258 7.12 -13.13 -36.64
CA LYS A 258 8.51 -13.59 -36.63
C LYS A 258 9.10 -13.80 -38.03
N THR A 259 8.26 -13.90 -39.06
CA THR A 259 8.69 -14.08 -40.46
C THR A 259 8.12 -13.01 -41.38
N PRO A 260 8.79 -12.67 -42.50
CA PRO A 260 8.30 -11.66 -43.42
C PRO A 260 6.96 -12.01 -44.08
N PHE A 261 6.08 -11.02 -44.19
CA PHE A 261 4.85 -11.09 -44.98
C PHE A 261 5.16 -11.11 -46.48
N LEU A 262 4.35 -11.84 -47.24
CA LEU A 262 4.43 -11.90 -48.69
C LEU A 262 3.94 -10.60 -49.32
N SER A 263 4.42 -10.26 -50.52
CA SER A 263 4.08 -9.01 -51.19
C SER A 263 2.58 -8.83 -51.44
N ASN A 264 1.83 -9.91 -51.67
CA ASN A 264 0.37 -9.87 -51.81
C ASN A 264 -0.35 -9.59 -50.49
N GLU A 265 0.23 -9.98 -49.35
CA GLU A 265 -0.32 -9.70 -48.02
C GLU A 265 -0.07 -8.26 -47.62
N ILE A 266 1.15 -7.75 -47.85
CA ILE A 266 1.48 -6.33 -47.66
C ILE A 266 0.54 -5.45 -48.49
N GLU A 267 0.27 -5.84 -49.75
CA GLU A 267 -0.68 -5.12 -50.60
C GLU A 267 -2.13 -5.23 -50.11
N ALA A 268 -2.52 -6.33 -49.45
CA ALA A 268 -3.83 -6.46 -48.82
C ALA A 268 -3.99 -5.48 -47.64
N VAL A 269 -2.98 -5.41 -46.76
CA VAL A 269 -2.95 -4.46 -45.64
C VAL A 269 -2.90 -3.02 -46.16
N ARG A 270 -2.08 -2.74 -47.18
CA ARG A 270 -2.02 -1.41 -47.83
C ARG A 270 -3.39 -0.98 -48.37
N ARG A 271 -4.12 -1.88 -49.03
CA ARG A 271 -5.46 -1.58 -49.55
C ARG A 271 -6.47 -1.33 -48.43
N TYR A 272 -6.38 -2.11 -47.35
CA TYR A 272 -7.24 -1.95 -46.18
C TYR A 272 -7.01 -0.57 -45.51
N LEU A 273 -5.76 -0.20 -45.25
CA LEU A 273 -5.39 1.11 -44.71
C LEU A 273 -5.82 2.28 -45.61
N LYS A 274 -5.61 2.17 -46.93
CA LYS A 274 -6.09 3.18 -47.89
C LYS A 274 -7.62 3.28 -47.96
N GLY A 275 -8.32 2.22 -47.59
CA GLY A 275 -9.77 2.15 -47.53
C GLY A 275 -10.39 2.68 -46.23
N GLY A 276 -9.58 3.26 -45.33
CA GLY A 276 -10.05 3.73 -44.02
C GLY A 276 -9.91 2.69 -42.90
N GLY A 277 -9.27 1.56 -43.15
CA GLY A 277 -9.09 0.51 -42.16
C GLY A 277 -8.11 0.88 -41.05
N ALA A 278 -8.21 0.18 -39.91
CA ALA A 278 -7.39 0.42 -38.73
C ALA A 278 -6.50 -0.79 -38.41
N VAL A 279 -5.21 -0.54 -38.16
CA VAL A 279 -4.24 -1.62 -37.91
C VAL A 279 -3.43 -1.34 -36.64
N LEU A 280 -3.41 -2.32 -35.74
CA LEU A 280 -2.49 -2.37 -34.59
C LEU A 280 -1.36 -3.35 -34.92
N ILE A 281 -0.12 -2.89 -34.83
CA ILE A 281 1.05 -3.73 -35.14
C ILE A 281 2.01 -3.71 -33.94
N LEU A 282 2.31 -4.89 -33.40
CA LEU A 282 3.33 -5.07 -32.37
C LEU A 282 4.52 -5.79 -33.02
N LEU A 283 5.70 -5.18 -32.98
CA LEU A 283 6.87 -5.62 -33.73
C LEU A 283 8.07 -5.82 -32.82
N ASP A 284 8.40 -7.08 -32.55
CA ASP A 284 9.56 -7.41 -31.73
C ASP A 284 10.85 -7.38 -32.58
N PRO A 285 11.97 -6.84 -32.06
CA PRO A 285 13.28 -7.13 -32.62
C PRO A 285 13.68 -8.59 -32.33
N PRO A 286 14.62 -9.16 -33.10
CA PRO A 286 15.28 -8.60 -34.28
C PRO A 286 14.52 -8.94 -35.58
N TYR A 287 13.21 -9.26 -35.52
CA TYR A 287 12.50 -9.77 -36.69
C TYR A 287 12.28 -8.67 -37.73
N GLN A 288 12.51 -9.03 -39.00
CA GLN A 288 12.13 -8.22 -40.15
C GLN A 288 10.87 -8.83 -40.77
N THR A 289 9.83 -8.02 -40.87
CA THR A 289 8.47 -8.49 -41.18
C THR A 289 8.04 -8.12 -42.59
N GLY A 290 8.78 -7.26 -43.28
CA GLY A 290 8.41 -6.68 -44.57
C GLY A 290 7.33 -5.59 -44.45
N LEU A 291 6.70 -5.42 -43.28
CA LEU A 291 5.75 -4.34 -43.02
C LEU A 291 6.45 -2.99 -42.86
N GLU A 292 7.76 -2.97 -42.65
CA GLU A 292 8.54 -1.77 -42.39
C GLU A 292 8.45 -0.76 -43.54
N GLY A 293 8.46 -1.26 -44.78
CA GLY A 293 8.27 -0.41 -45.97
C GLY A 293 6.88 0.23 -46.04
N LEU A 294 5.84 -0.52 -45.66
CA LEU A 294 4.45 -0.02 -45.62
C LEU A 294 4.29 1.02 -44.50
N LEU A 295 4.81 0.75 -43.32
CA LEU A 295 4.78 1.66 -42.17
C LEU A 295 5.58 2.94 -42.44
N GLY A 296 6.69 2.82 -43.17
CA GLY A 296 7.44 3.97 -43.69
C GLY A 296 6.60 4.85 -44.62
N GLU A 297 5.69 4.31 -45.44
CA GLU A 297 4.73 5.11 -46.23
C GLU A 297 3.82 5.97 -45.32
N TRP A 298 3.50 5.45 -44.13
CA TRP A 298 2.67 6.08 -43.10
C TRP A 298 3.45 6.99 -42.13
N GLY A 299 4.74 7.26 -42.39
CA GLY A 299 5.54 8.12 -41.52
C GLY A 299 5.96 7.48 -40.20
N VAL A 300 5.82 6.15 -40.05
CA VAL A 300 6.36 5.42 -38.90
C VAL A 300 7.75 4.90 -39.27
N GLU A 301 8.77 5.42 -38.59
CA GLU A 301 10.16 4.96 -38.72
C GLU A 301 10.49 4.02 -37.56
N MET A 302 11.10 2.87 -37.90
CA MET A 302 11.52 1.88 -36.92
C MET A 302 13.03 1.70 -36.99
N GLY A 303 13.65 1.55 -35.84
CA GLY A 303 15.04 1.21 -35.73
C GLY A 303 15.29 -0.29 -35.93
N ASP A 304 16.42 -0.62 -36.57
CA ASP A 304 17.00 -1.96 -36.49
C ASP A 304 17.88 -2.04 -35.24
N ASP A 305 17.24 -1.80 -34.10
CA ASP A 305 17.84 -1.67 -32.78
C ASP A 305 16.97 -2.37 -31.73
N PHE A 306 17.51 -2.49 -30.52
CA PHE A 306 16.74 -2.75 -29.32
C PHE A 306 17.07 -1.69 -28.27
N VAL A 307 16.13 -1.41 -27.39
CA VAL A 307 16.19 -0.30 -26.48
C VAL A 307 16.63 -0.79 -25.12
N ILE A 308 17.63 -0.11 -24.59
CA ILE A 308 18.24 -0.40 -23.31
C ILE A 308 17.97 0.76 -22.39
N ASP A 309 17.61 0.48 -21.13
CA ASP A 309 17.41 1.51 -20.11
C ASP A 309 18.18 1.15 -18.84
N THR A 310 19.19 1.95 -18.53
CA THR A 310 20.03 1.79 -17.33
C THR A 310 19.64 2.71 -16.18
N SER A 311 18.44 3.30 -16.20
CA SER A 311 17.92 4.14 -15.10
C SER A 311 17.81 3.42 -13.76
N GLY A 312 17.89 2.09 -13.76
CA GLY A 312 17.71 1.25 -12.58
C GLY A 312 16.24 1.09 -12.16
N LEU A 313 15.29 1.68 -12.90
CA LEU A 313 13.86 1.48 -12.62
C LEU A 313 13.45 0.02 -12.86
N GLY A 314 13.95 -0.62 -13.92
CA GLY A 314 13.68 -2.04 -14.21
C GLY A 314 14.17 -2.98 -13.12
N SER A 315 15.36 -2.73 -12.56
CA SER A 315 15.95 -3.60 -11.53
C SER A 315 15.19 -3.58 -10.20
N LEU A 316 14.48 -2.48 -9.88
CA LEU A 316 13.56 -2.43 -8.73
C LEU A 316 12.41 -3.43 -8.84
N PHE A 317 12.09 -3.87 -10.06
CA PHE A 317 11.04 -4.84 -10.35
C PHE A 317 11.60 -6.20 -10.81
N GLY A 318 12.91 -6.44 -10.64
CA GLY A 318 13.56 -7.68 -11.04
C GLY A 318 13.71 -7.85 -12.56
N LEU A 319 13.59 -6.76 -13.32
CA LEU A 319 13.81 -6.73 -14.77
C LEU A 319 15.26 -6.32 -15.07
N ASP A 320 15.79 -6.78 -16.20
CA ASP A 320 17.12 -6.40 -16.66
C ASP A 320 17.10 -5.09 -17.47
N TYR A 321 18.29 -4.64 -17.89
CA TYR A 321 18.45 -3.41 -18.66
C TYR A 321 17.86 -3.47 -20.08
N THR A 322 17.49 -4.66 -20.57
CA THR A 322 16.83 -4.86 -21.87
C THR A 322 15.31 -4.71 -21.78
N SER A 323 14.81 -4.43 -20.58
CA SER A 323 13.39 -4.25 -20.30
C SER A 323 13.08 -2.81 -19.86
N PRO A 324 13.03 -1.83 -20.79
CA PRO A 324 12.79 -0.44 -20.45
C PRO A 324 11.44 -0.22 -19.74
N VAL A 325 11.48 0.66 -18.73
CA VAL A 325 10.28 1.09 -17.98
C VAL A 325 9.91 2.50 -18.42
N ALA A 326 8.77 2.64 -19.09
CA ALA A 326 8.29 3.93 -19.55
C ALA A 326 7.42 4.62 -18.50
N VAL A 327 7.75 5.89 -18.25
CA VAL A 327 7.02 6.82 -17.36
C VAL A 327 6.62 8.10 -18.09
N GLU A 328 7.11 8.30 -19.31
CA GLU A 328 6.83 9.46 -20.14
C GLU A 328 5.93 9.06 -21.32
N TYR A 329 4.83 9.80 -21.50
CA TYR A 329 3.83 9.53 -22.52
C TYR A 329 3.49 10.79 -23.32
N GLY A 330 3.29 10.62 -24.63
CA GLY A 330 2.85 11.69 -25.52
C GLY A 330 1.41 12.15 -25.26
N ASP A 331 1.06 13.34 -25.77
CA ASP A 331 -0.29 13.89 -25.64
C ASP A 331 -1.22 13.32 -26.72
N HIS A 332 -1.73 12.10 -26.49
CA HIS A 332 -2.60 11.37 -27.41
C HIS A 332 -3.79 10.74 -26.66
N PRO A 333 -4.99 10.57 -27.26
CA PRO A 333 -6.12 9.90 -26.60
C PRO A 333 -5.78 8.54 -25.99
N VAL A 334 -4.91 7.76 -26.64
CA VAL A 334 -4.43 6.45 -26.17
C VAL A 334 -3.72 6.53 -24.82
N THR A 335 -2.95 7.60 -24.59
CA THR A 335 -2.02 7.75 -23.45
C THR A 335 -2.42 8.83 -22.46
N ARG A 336 -3.47 9.61 -22.73
CA ARG A 336 -3.92 10.73 -21.88
C ARG A 336 -4.19 10.30 -20.44
N LYS A 337 -4.67 9.07 -20.24
CA LYS A 337 -4.97 8.47 -18.93
C LYS A 337 -3.79 7.71 -18.29
N HIS A 338 -2.66 7.60 -19.00
CA HIS A 338 -1.44 6.94 -18.52
C HIS A 338 -0.49 7.86 -17.75
N ARG A 339 -0.83 9.16 -17.60
CA ARG A 339 -0.08 10.10 -16.77
C ARG A 339 -0.06 9.63 -15.31
N GLY A 340 1.09 9.19 -14.83
CA GLY A 340 1.29 8.65 -13.48
C GLY A 340 1.26 7.11 -13.39
N LEU A 341 1.15 6.39 -14.51
CA LEU A 341 1.29 4.94 -14.60
C LEU A 341 2.64 4.55 -15.21
N MET A 342 3.14 3.36 -14.89
CA MET A 342 4.32 2.77 -15.50
C MET A 342 3.92 1.70 -16.52
N THR A 343 4.67 1.61 -17.61
CA THR A 343 4.53 0.53 -18.60
C THR A 343 5.89 -0.12 -18.84
N PHE A 344 5.90 -1.42 -19.06
CA PHE A 344 7.08 -2.26 -19.13
C PHE A 344 7.15 -2.93 -20.50
N PHE A 345 8.30 -2.85 -21.15
CA PHE A 345 8.51 -3.44 -22.47
C PHE A 345 9.73 -4.35 -22.42
N GLU A 346 9.65 -5.56 -22.95
CA GLU A 346 10.77 -6.53 -22.99
C GLU A 346 11.39 -6.48 -24.38
N LEU A 347 12.71 -6.26 -24.48
CA LEU A 347 13.44 -6.25 -25.76
C LEU A 347 12.79 -5.36 -26.82
N CYS A 348 12.37 -4.15 -26.46
CA CYS A 348 11.65 -3.26 -27.37
C CYS A 348 12.57 -2.60 -28.40
N ARG A 349 12.12 -2.37 -29.64
CA ARG A 349 12.82 -1.54 -30.63
C ARG A 349 12.33 -0.09 -30.65
N SER A 350 13.14 0.81 -31.19
CA SER A 350 12.71 2.20 -31.36
C SER A 350 11.64 2.34 -32.45
N VAL A 351 10.59 3.10 -32.15
CA VAL A 351 9.49 3.43 -33.07
C VAL A 351 9.14 4.90 -32.90
N HIS A 352 9.29 5.68 -33.97
CA HIS A 352 9.06 7.13 -33.96
C HIS A 352 8.22 7.59 -35.16
N TYR A 353 7.40 8.61 -34.94
CA TYR A 353 6.66 9.27 -36.01
C TYR A 353 7.47 10.40 -36.68
N SER A 354 7.66 10.30 -37.98
CA SER A 354 8.31 11.28 -38.86
C SER A 354 7.24 12.03 -39.66
N GLU A 355 7.23 13.37 -39.57
CA GLU A 355 6.19 14.21 -40.18
C GLU A 355 6.09 14.00 -41.70
N ARG A 356 4.86 13.75 -42.18
CA ARG A 356 4.55 13.62 -43.61
C ARG A 356 3.32 14.42 -44.03
N PRO A 357 3.29 14.99 -45.26
CA PRO A 357 2.13 15.71 -45.76
C PRO A 357 0.88 14.82 -45.81
N GLY A 358 -0.20 15.27 -45.15
CA GLY A 358 -1.49 14.56 -45.16
C GLY A 358 -1.65 13.48 -44.10
N LEU A 359 -0.64 13.29 -43.22
CA LEU A 359 -0.70 12.41 -42.06
C LEU A 359 -0.48 13.22 -40.78
N SER A 360 -1.15 12.85 -39.70
CA SER A 360 -0.94 13.38 -38.37
C SER A 360 -0.52 12.23 -37.46
N GLY A 361 0.58 12.36 -36.74
CA GLY A 361 1.06 11.29 -35.87
C GLY A 361 1.69 11.82 -34.60
N THR A 362 1.85 10.93 -33.62
CA THR A 362 2.35 11.26 -32.28
C THR A 362 3.07 10.05 -31.69
N ASP A 363 4.25 10.28 -31.11
CA ASP A 363 4.93 9.29 -30.27
C ASP A 363 4.13 9.07 -28.98
N LEU A 364 3.81 7.81 -28.68
CA LEU A 364 2.94 7.45 -27.56
C LEU A 364 3.74 7.26 -26.27
N VAL A 365 4.85 6.53 -26.33
CA VAL A 365 5.58 6.03 -25.17
C VAL A 365 7.06 6.32 -25.35
N LYS A 366 7.71 6.86 -24.31
CA LYS A 366 9.15 7.16 -24.33
C LYS A 366 9.87 6.57 -23.12
N THR A 367 11.12 6.16 -23.34
CA THR A 367 12.03 5.75 -22.26
C THR A 367 12.43 6.93 -21.38
N SER A 368 13.16 6.65 -20.31
CA SER A 368 13.91 7.68 -19.60
C SER A 368 14.99 8.32 -20.49
N GLU A 369 15.53 9.47 -20.06
CA GLU A 369 16.71 10.10 -20.70
C GLU A 369 17.98 9.22 -20.63
N GLN A 370 17.99 8.20 -19.76
CA GLN A 370 19.11 7.27 -19.59
C GLN A 370 18.99 6.03 -20.47
N GLY A 371 17.93 5.93 -21.28
CA GLY A 371 17.81 4.88 -22.29
C GLY A 371 18.58 5.21 -23.57
N TRP A 372 18.91 4.20 -24.36
CA TRP A 372 19.43 4.36 -25.73
C TRP A 372 18.96 3.21 -26.61
N ALA A 373 19.00 3.43 -27.93
CA ALA A 373 18.73 2.40 -28.91
C ALA A 373 20.06 1.78 -29.37
N GLU A 374 20.27 0.51 -29.02
CA GLU A 374 21.45 -0.31 -29.31
C GLU A 374 21.29 -1.01 -30.67
N THR A 375 22.23 -0.73 -31.57
CA THR A 375 22.18 -1.25 -32.95
C THR A 375 22.95 -2.56 -33.12
N ASP A 376 23.82 -2.93 -32.18
CA ASP A 376 24.51 -4.22 -32.17
C ASP A 376 23.59 -5.35 -31.67
N LEU A 377 22.71 -5.82 -32.55
CA LEU A 377 21.85 -6.99 -32.29
C LEU A 377 22.64 -8.29 -32.02
N GLY A 378 23.95 -8.30 -32.30
CA GLY A 378 24.84 -9.38 -31.89
C GLY A 378 24.94 -9.52 -30.37
N VAL A 379 24.65 -8.46 -29.61
CA VAL A 379 24.53 -8.50 -28.14
C VAL A 379 23.39 -9.42 -27.68
N LEU A 380 22.29 -9.49 -28.44
CA LEU A 380 21.13 -10.35 -28.14
C LEU A 380 21.36 -11.83 -28.50
N GLN A 381 22.23 -12.10 -29.47
CA GLN A 381 22.52 -13.45 -29.99
C GLN A 381 23.83 -14.05 -29.45
N ALA A 382 24.69 -13.21 -28.88
CA ALA A 382 25.95 -13.65 -28.29
C ALA A 382 25.67 -14.55 -27.09
N LYS A 383 25.93 -15.84 -27.26
CA LYS A 383 26.21 -16.74 -26.13
C LYS A 383 27.54 -16.31 -25.49
N GLY A 384 27.53 -15.20 -24.74
CA GLY A 384 28.67 -14.72 -23.95
C GLY A 384 29.11 -13.26 -24.20
N ASN A 385 29.44 -12.59 -23.08
CA ASN A 385 30.44 -11.53 -22.91
C ASN A 385 30.41 -10.26 -23.79
N LYS A 386 29.30 -9.53 -23.84
CA LYS A 386 29.32 -8.09 -24.17
C LYS A 386 28.70 -7.27 -23.03
N THR A 387 29.52 -6.46 -22.35
CA THR A 387 28.99 -5.39 -21.49
C THR A 387 28.38 -4.33 -22.38
N VAL A 388 27.07 -4.13 -22.31
CA VAL A 388 26.40 -3.13 -23.13
C VAL A 388 26.83 -1.73 -22.67
N LYS A 389 27.43 -0.96 -23.58
CA LYS A 389 27.82 0.43 -23.37
C LYS A 389 27.37 1.20 -24.60
N MET A 390 26.77 2.36 -24.38
CA MET A 390 26.38 3.24 -25.47
C MET A 390 27.61 3.65 -26.30
N ASP A 391 27.62 3.31 -27.57
CA ASP A 391 28.65 3.69 -28.53
C ASP A 391 28.37 5.10 -29.08
N GLU A 392 29.13 6.08 -28.60
CA GLU A 392 28.97 7.49 -28.99
C GLU A 392 29.07 7.69 -30.51
N GLY A 393 27.97 8.15 -31.13
CA GLY A 393 27.89 8.42 -32.57
C GLY A 393 27.43 7.24 -33.42
N VAL A 394 27.21 6.07 -32.82
CA VAL A 394 26.58 4.89 -33.44
C VAL A 394 25.18 4.71 -32.85
N ASP A 395 25.07 4.69 -31.52
CA ASP A 395 23.81 4.53 -30.82
C ASP A 395 23.05 5.85 -30.67
N LYS A 396 21.72 5.74 -30.61
CA LYS A 396 20.86 6.91 -30.38
C LYS A 396 20.60 7.06 -28.88
N PRO A 397 21.02 8.16 -28.23
CA PRO A 397 20.69 8.42 -26.84
C PRO A 397 19.22 8.80 -26.68
N GLY A 398 18.65 8.50 -25.52
CA GLY A 398 17.27 8.74 -25.17
C GLY A 398 16.93 10.22 -24.90
N PRO A 399 15.64 10.51 -24.67
CA PRO A 399 14.52 9.56 -24.57
C PRO A 399 14.16 8.92 -25.92
N ILE A 400 14.04 7.59 -25.95
CA ILE A 400 13.71 6.82 -27.15
C ILE A 400 12.21 6.56 -27.19
N SER A 401 11.58 6.85 -28.33
CA SER A 401 10.19 6.51 -28.56
C SER A 401 10.04 5.02 -28.84
N LEU A 402 9.10 4.37 -28.17
CA LEU A 402 8.82 2.93 -28.25
C LEU A 402 7.55 2.62 -29.05
N ALA A 403 6.72 3.63 -29.31
CA ALA A 403 5.44 3.47 -29.99
C ALA A 403 4.99 4.76 -30.66
N ALA A 404 4.27 4.63 -31.77
CA ALA A 404 3.71 5.76 -32.52
C ALA A 404 2.27 5.48 -32.96
N ALA A 405 1.44 6.52 -32.94
CA ALA A 405 0.10 6.53 -33.54
C ALA A 405 0.08 7.47 -34.75
N VAL A 406 -0.60 7.08 -35.82
CA VAL A 406 -0.78 7.88 -37.04
C VAL A 406 -2.22 7.80 -37.52
N ASP A 407 -2.75 8.96 -37.93
CA ASP A 407 -4.08 9.17 -38.49
C ASP A 407 -3.99 9.94 -39.82
N ALA A 408 -4.72 9.46 -40.84
CA ALA A 408 -4.86 10.12 -42.14
C ALA A 408 -6.03 11.13 -42.22
N GLY A 409 -6.75 11.37 -41.12
CA GLY A 409 -7.87 12.31 -41.02
C GLY A 409 -9.23 11.67 -41.31
N GLN A 410 -10.28 12.49 -41.45
CA GLN A 410 -11.66 11.98 -41.52
C GLN A 410 -11.91 10.97 -42.66
N GLY A 411 -12.26 9.74 -42.28
CA GLY A 411 -12.49 8.61 -43.19
C GLY A 411 -11.22 7.99 -43.78
N GLY A 412 -10.05 8.43 -43.33
CA GLY A 412 -8.74 7.84 -43.62
C GLY A 412 -8.38 6.72 -42.64
N GLY A 413 -7.39 5.90 -42.99
CA GLY A 413 -6.95 4.80 -42.12
C GLY A 413 -6.19 5.30 -40.89
N ARG A 414 -6.10 4.43 -39.88
CA ARG A 414 -5.35 4.68 -38.64
C ARG A 414 -4.37 3.54 -38.37
N VAL A 415 -3.21 3.89 -37.82
CA VAL A 415 -2.16 2.91 -37.47
C VAL A 415 -1.63 3.21 -36.08
N VAL A 416 -1.49 2.19 -35.24
CA VAL A 416 -0.66 2.24 -34.04
C VAL A 416 0.39 1.16 -34.12
N VAL A 417 1.64 1.53 -33.88
CA VAL A 417 2.79 0.62 -33.88
C VAL A 417 3.49 0.67 -32.54
N PHE A 418 3.76 -0.51 -31.97
CA PHE A 418 4.62 -0.69 -30.81
C PHE A 418 5.86 -1.50 -31.21
N GLY A 419 7.01 -1.12 -30.68
CA GLY A 419 8.29 -1.82 -30.90
C GLY A 419 8.48 -3.07 -30.04
N ASP A 420 7.43 -3.52 -29.36
CA ASP A 420 7.40 -4.70 -28.51
C ASP A 420 5.95 -5.18 -28.46
N GLY A 421 5.71 -6.49 -28.56
CA GLY A 421 4.44 -7.13 -28.32
C GLY A 421 4.35 -7.90 -27.01
N ASP A 422 5.47 -8.18 -26.33
CA ASP A 422 5.50 -8.88 -25.04
C ASP A 422 4.80 -8.07 -23.96
N PHE A 423 4.82 -6.72 -24.01
CA PHE A 423 4.06 -5.88 -23.06
C PHE A 423 2.56 -6.21 -23.03
N ALA A 424 1.99 -6.70 -24.14
CA ALA A 424 0.59 -7.08 -24.28
C ALA A 424 0.34 -8.60 -24.10
N SER A 425 1.39 -9.40 -23.90
CA SER A 425 1.30 -10.83 -23.62
C SER A 425 0.75 -11.13 -22.21
N ASN A 426 0.30 -12.35 -21.96
CA ASN A 426 -0.26 -12.78 -20.67
C ASN A 426 0.69 -12.54 -19.48
N ARG A 427 2.01 -12.51 -19.73
CA ARG A 427 3.05 -12.25 -18.74
C ARG A 427 3.05 -10.82 -18.22
N TYR A 428 2.89 -9.85 -19.13
CA TYR A 428 2.99 -8.42 -18.79
C TYR A 428 1.66 -7.67 -18.80
N PHE A 429 0.58 -8.28 -19.29
CA PHE A 429 -0.72 -7.62 -19.47
C PHE A 429 -1.27 -6.97 -18.19
N ASP A 430 -1.14 -7.64 -17.03
CA ASP A 430 -1.65 -7.14 -15.74
C ASP A 430 -0.62 -6.32 -14.94
N LEU A 431 0.57 -6.06 -15.51
CA LEU A 431 1.58 -5.22 -14.86
C LEU A 431 1.28 -3.74 -15.10
N GLN A 432 0.89 -3.06 -14.02
CA GLN A 432 0.62 -1.61 -13.98
C GLN A 432 -0.31 -1.16 -15.13
N GLY A 433 0.19 -0.41 -16.13
CA GLY A 433 -0.60 0.20 -17.19
C GLY A 433 -0.59 -0.54 -18.55
N ASN A 434 0.06 -1.70 -18.67
CA ASN A 434 0.31 -2.36 -19.96
C ASN A 434 -0.96 -2.81 -20.69
N GLY A 435 -1.85 -3.56 -20.00
CA GLY A 435 -3.12 -3.99 -20.56
C GLY A 435 -4.01 -2.81 -20.96
N ASP A 436 -4.05 -1.78 -20.12
CA ASP A 436 -4.81 -0.55 -20.38
C ASP A 436 -4.28 0.20 -21.61
N LEU A 437 -2.95 0.22 -21.82
CA LEU A 437 -2.33 0.88 -22.98
C LEU A 437 -2.74 0.19 -24.29
N THR A 438 -2.70 -1.14 -24.30
CA THR A 438 -3.09 -1.95 -25.47
C THR A 438 -4.57 -1.79 -25.80
N LEU A 439 -5.43 -1.80 -24.77
CA LEU A 439 -6.87 -1.64 -24.94
C LEU A 439 -7.24 -0.23 -25.41
N ASN A 440 -6.59 0.81 -24.88
CA ASN A 440 -6.81 2.18 -25.33
C ASN A 440 -6.39 2.36 -26.80
N ALA A 441 -5.29 1.73 -27.24
CA ALA A 441 -4.87 1.71 -28.63
C ALA A 441 -5.92 1.02 -29.52
N ALA A 442 -6.44 -0.14 -29.09
CA ALA A 442 -7.47 -0.86 -29.83
C ALA A 442 -8.78 -0.07 -29.95
N SER A 443 -9.24 0.56 -28.87
CA SER A 443 -10.45 1.41 -28.87
C SER A 443 -10.31 2.64 -29.75
N TRP A 444 -9.18 3.34 -29.69
CA TRP A 444 -8.92 4.49 -30.56
C TRP A 444 -8.84 4.10 -32.05
N LEU A 445 -8.26 2.94 -32.35
CA LEU A 445 -8.19 2.41 -33.72
C LEU A 445 -9.55 1.99 -34.25
N ALA A 446 -10.39 1.37 -33.43
CA ALA A 446 -11.75 0.97 -33.80
C ALA A 446 -12.75 2.14 -33.84
N GLU A 447 -12.28 3.39 -33.71
CA GLU A 447 -13.10 4.61 -33.59
C GLU A 447 -14.11 4.58 -32.44
N ASP A 448 -13.89 3.73 -31.44
CA ASP A 448 -14.72 3.60 -30.25
C ASP A 448 -14.09 4.34 -29.07
N GLU A 449 -13.85 5.64 -29.27
CA GLU A 449 -13.17 6.50 -28.28
C GLU A 449 -13.91 6.59 -26.94
N HIS A 450 -15.20 6.24 -26.93
CA HIS A 450 -16.03 6.14 -25.73
C HIS A 450 -15.67 4.92 -24.85
N LEU A 451 -15.00 3.88 -25.37
CA LEU A 451 -14.58 2.71 -24.60
C LEU A 451 -13.22 2.85 -23.90
N ILE A 452 -12.54 3.99 -24.04
CA ILE A 452 -11.22 4.23 -23.42
C ILE A 452 -11.36 4.27 -21.87
N SER A 453 -10.96 3.17 -21.24
CA SER A 453 -10.85 2.83 -19.81
C SER A 453 -12.15 2.74 -18.98
N ILE A 454 -12.73 1.54 -18.88
CA ILE A 454 -13.53 1.14 -17.69
C ILE A 454 -12.55 0.59 -16.66
N ARG A 455 -12.26 1.37 -15.63
CA ARG A 455 -11.68 0.83 -14.39
C ARG A 455 -12.79 0.80 -13.34
N PRO A 456 -13.08 -0.34 -12.70
CA PRO A 456 -13.91 -0.30 -11.50
C PRO A 456 -13.27 0.68 -10.50
N ARG A 457 -14.06 1.61 -9.95
CA ARG A 457 -13.61 2.49 -8.86
C ARG A 457 -13.45 1.63 -7.61
N GLU A 458 -12.32 0.96 -7.50
CA GLU A 458 -11.99 0.20 -6.30
C GLU A 458 -11.61 1.17 -5.17
N PRO A 459 -11.87 0.82 -3.90
CA PRO A 459 -11.34 1.57 -2.77
C PRO A 459 -9.82 1.55 -2.84
N GLY A 460 -9.24 2.63 -3.38
CA GLY A 460 -7.80 2.75 -3.53
C GLY A 460 -7.11 2.66 -2.18
N TYR A 461 -6.24 1.67 -2.01
CA TYR A 461 -5.25 1.65 -0.95
C TYR A 461 -4.13 2.61 -1.33
N SER A 462 -4.23 3.86 -0.88
CA SER A 462 -3.09 4.78 -0.87
C SER A 462 -2.52 4.77 0.55
N PRO A 463 -1.54 3.90 0.86
CA PRO A 463 -0.87 3.98 2.15
C PRO A 463 -0.19 5.35 2.20
N ILE A 464 -0.62 6.19 3.14
CA ILE A 464 0.04 7.47 3.37
C ILE A 464 1.38 7.15 4.02
N ALA A 465 2.43 7.09 3.20
CA ALA A 465 3.80 6.98 3.68
C ALA A 465 4.22 8.34 4.28
N LEU A 466 3.91 8.54 5.56
CA LEU A 466 4.37 9.70 6.30
C LEU A 466 5.86 9.54 6.61
N THR A 467 6.65 10.56 6.31
CA THR A 467 8.02 10.61 6.83
C THR A 467 7.99 10.80 8.35
N GLU A 468 9.05 10.38 9.04
CA GLU A 468 9.16 10.51 10.50
C GLU A 468 8.89 11.95 10.97
N GLY A 469 9.38 12.95 10.22
CA GLY A 469 9.12 14.37 10.49
C GLY A 469 7.67 14.82 10.24
N GLN A 470 6.96 14.21 9.28
CA GLN A 470 5.53 14.50 9.04
C GLN A 470 4.65 13.89 10.14
N SER A 471 4.98 12.68 10.60
CA SER A 471 4.30 12.03 11.73
C SER A 471 4.46 12.85 13.01
N ASP A 472 5.70 13.26 13.32
CA ASP A 472 5.99 14.10 14.48
C ASP A 472 5.26 15.45 14.42
N PHE A 473 5.23 16.10 13.27
CA PHE A 473 4.52 17.35 13.10
C PHE A 473 3.02 17.20 13.36
N ILE A 474 2.39 16.14 12.82
CA ILE A 474 0.96 15.86 13.03
C ILE A 474 0.68 15.56 14.51
N PHE A 475 1.52 14.77 15.17
CA PHE A 475 1.42 14.48 16.60
C PHE A 475 1.49 15.76 17.44
N TRP A 476 2.52 16.58 17.23
CA TRP A 476 2.70 17.82 17.98
C TRP A 476 1.56 18.81 17.71
N LEU A 477 1.09 18.93 16.46
CA LEU A 477 0.00 19.83 16.12
C LEU A 477 -1.32 19.42 16.80
N THR A 478 -1.67 18.14 16.77
CA THR A 478 -2.98 17.64 17.20
C THR A 478 -3.07 17.34 18.70
N VAL A 479 -2.01 16.75 19.28
CA VAL A 479 -2.00 16.32 20.68
C VAL A 479 -1.54 17.44 21.61
N VAL A 480 -0.67 18.33 21.14
CA VAL A 480 -0.06 19.37 21.98
C VAL A 480 -0.52 20.76 21.58
N LEU A 481 -0.23 21.17 20.34
CA LEU A 481 -0.41 22.56 19.91
C LEU A 481 -1.87 22.98 19.90
N TYR A 482 -2.78 22.12 19.43
CA TYR A 482 -4.21 22.41 19.39
C TYR A 482 -4.84 22.48 20.80
N PRO A 483 -4.68 21.48 21.70
CA PRO A 483 -5.16 21.60 23.08
C PRO A 483 -4.50 22.74 23.84
N LEU A 484 -3.21 22.99 23.64
CA LEU A 484 -2.50 24.11 24.24
C LEU A 484 -3.02 25.46 23.72
N ALA A 485 -3.30 25.58 22.43
CA ALA A 485 -3.89 26.79 21.85
C ALA A 485 -5.28 27.05 22.43
N VAL A 486 -6.11 26.02 22.61
CA VAL A 486 -7.42 26.13 23.27
C VAL A 486 -7.26 26.50 24.75
N ALA A 487 -6.31 25.89 25.47
CA ALA A 487 -6.02 26.19 26.86
C ALA A 487 -5.50 27.62 27.03
N VAL A 488 -4.57 28.06 26.18
CA VAL A 488 -4.01 29.42 26.16
C VAL A 488 -5.08 30.43 25.76
N ALA A 489 -5.92 30.14 24.77
CA ALA A 489 -7.05 30.99 24.43
C ALA A 489 -8.06 31.08 25.60
N GLY A 490 -8.34 29.95 26.26
CA GLY A 490 -9.16 29.91 27.47
C GLY A 490 -8.57 30.75 28.59
N ILE A 491 -7.28 30.60 28.89
CA ILE A 491 -6.55 31.35 29.92
C ILE A 491 -6.47 32.84 29.55
N ALA A 492 -6.22 33.20 28.28
CA ALA A 492 -6.13 34.58 27.82
C ALA A 492 -7.48 35.30 27.83
N VAL A 493 -8.55 34.60 27.48
CA VAL A 493 -9.93 35.11 27.60
C VAL A 493 -10.32 35.31 29.06
N VAL A 494 -9.84 34.43 29.96
CA VAL A 494 -10.15 34.47 31.40
C VAL A 494 -9.27 35.48 32.16
N SER A 495 -7.99 35.63 31.82
CA SER A 495 -7.04 36.54 32.48
C SER A 495 -7.34 38.01 32.18
N ARG A 496 -7.92 38.33 31.02
CA ARG A 496 -8.39 39.68 30.67
C ARG A 496 -9.58 40.18 31.53
N LYS A 497 -10.22 39.34 32.36
CA LYS A 497 -11.41 39.72 33.15
C LYS A 497 -11.25 39.71 34.68
N GLY A 498 -10.03 39.51 35.20
CA GLY A 498 -9.58 39.86 36.56
C GLY A 498 -10.62 39.85 37.70
N ARG A 499 -11.23 38.70 38.03
CA ARG A 499 -12.09 38.52 39.23
C ARG A 499 -12.35 37.04 39.48
N TRP A 500 -11.57 36.41 40.37
CA TRP A 500 -11.93 35.13 40.96
C TRP A 500 -12.37 35.32 42.41
N ASN A 501 -13.39 34.58 42.83
CA ASN A 501 -13.79 34.44 44.23
C ASN A 501 -13.36 33.05 44.72
N LEU A 502 -12.76 32.95 45.91
CA LEU A 502 -12.03 31.77 46.39
C LEU A 502 -12.86 30.46 46.35
N LYS A 503 -14.20 30.59 46.44
CA LYS A 503 -15.15 29.48 46.38
C LYS A 503 -15.32 28.83 44.99
N GLU A 504 -15.14 29.61 43.92
CA GLU A 504 -15.24 29.07 42.54
C GLU A 504 -13.94 28.39 42.11
N LEU A 505 -12.79 28.89 42.59
CA LEU A 505 -11.50 28.22 42.48
C LEU A 505 -11.49 26.91 43.27
N SER A 506 -12.05 26.89 44.49
CA SER A 506 -12.09 25.67 45.30
C SER A 506 -13.01 24.59 44.73
N ALA A 507 -14.13 24.95 44.08
CA ALA A 507 -15.06 23.97 43.50
C ALA A 507 -14.52 23.35 42.20
N ALA A 508 -13.89 24.14 41.32
CA ALA A 508 -13.17 23.62 40.16
C ALA A 508 -11.95 22.79 40.59
N GLY A 509 -11.22 23.26 41.60
CA GLY A 509 -10.12 22.51 42.23
C GLY A 509 -10.58 21.18 42.83
N LEU A 510 -11.72 21.14 43.53
CA LEU A 510 -12.26 19.91 44.12
C LEU A 510 -12.69 18.89 43.05
N GLY A 511 -13.28 19.34 41.94
CA GLY A 511 -13.63 18.48 40.81
C GLY A 511 -12.41 17.89 40.11
N ILE A 512 -11.34 18.68 39.96
CA ILE A 512 -10.05 18.21 39.44
C ILE A 512 -9.42 17.22 40.43
N VAL A 513 -9.42 17.52 41.73
CA VAL A 513 -8.88 16.63 42.77
C VAL A 513 -9.65 15.32 42.88
N LEU A 514 -10.98 15.32 42.76
CA LEU A 514 -11.79 14.10 42.75
C LEU A 514 -11.54 13.27 41.49
N SER A 515 -11.42 13.90 40.32
CA SER A 515 -11.13 13.21 39.06
C SER A 515 -9.73 12.60 39.07
N LEU A 516 -8.72 13.37 39.54
CA LEU A 516 -7.37 12.88 39.78
C LEU A 516 -7.33 11.82 40.88
N GLY A 517 -8.23 11.90 41.87
CA GLY A 517 -8.38 10.90 42.93
C GLY A 517 -8.96 9.59 42.42
N VAL A 518 -9.93 9.63 41.49
CA VAL A 518 -10.46 8.42 40.82
C VAL A 518 -9.42 7.80 39.91
N VAL A 519 -8.71 8.62 39.11
CA VAL A 519 -7.57 8.14 38.29
C VAL A 519 -6.47 7.56 39.19
N GLY A 520 -6.16 8.23 40.29
CA GLY A 520 -5.20 7.75 41.29
C GLY A 520 -5.64 6.47 41.99
N LEU A 521 -6.95 6.29 42.26
CA LEU A 521 -7.50 5.08 42.84
C LEU A 521 -7.51 3.91 41.85
N LEU A 522 -7.84 4.17 40.59
CA LEU A 522 -7.75 3.17 39.52
C LEU A 522 -6.30 2.75 39.28
N ASN A 523 -5.37 3.71 39.26
CA ASN A 523 -3.95 3.41 39.24
C ASN A 523 -3.53 2.63 40.48
N PHE A 524 -3.94 3.04 41.69
CA PHE A 524 -3.61 2.32 42.92
C PHE A 524 -4.15 0.89 42.92
N ILE A 525 -5.36 0.65 42.43
CA ILE A 525 -5.93 -0.70 42.31
C ILE A 525 -5.18 -1.50 41.24
N GLY A 526 -4.89 -0.91 40.08
CA GLY A 526 -4.12 -1.56 39.01
C GLY A 526 -2.70 -1.92 39.44
N ASP A 527 -2.05 -1.05 40.22
CA ASP A 527 -0.69 -1.22 40.73
C ASP A 527 -0.64 -2.18 41.93
N ARG A 528 -1.70 -2.25 42.75
CA ARG A 528 -1.78 -3.14 43.93
C ARG A 528 -2.16 -4.57 43.59
N TYR A 529 -3.04 -4.77 42.60
CA TYR A 529 -3.62 -6.09 42.32
C TYR A 529 -3.09 -6.75 41.04
N HIS A 530 -2.30 -6.07 40.20
CA HIS A 530 -1.63 -6.60 39.00
C HIS A 530 -2.45 -7.62 38.17
N VAL A 531 -3.77 -7.45 38.09
CA VAL A 531 -4.61 -8.33 37.27
C VAL A 531 -4.60 -7.80 35.84
N ARG A 532 -3.86 -8.46 34.95
CA ARG A 532 -3.86 -8.17 33.50
C ARG A 532 -4.79 -9.17 32.81
N PHE A 533 -5.76 -8.64 32.06
CA PHE A 533 -6.63 -9.44 31.18
C PHE A 533 -6.19 -9.21 29.74
N ASP A 534 -5.77 -10.28 29.05
CA ASP A 534 -5.52 -10.22 27.61
C ASP A 534 -6.85 -10.29 26.86
N LEU A 535 -7.27 -9.14 26.33
CA LEU A 535 -8.51 -9.00 25.54
C LEU A 535 -8.25 -9.08 24.03
N SER A 536 -7.03 -9.40 23.60
CA SER A 536 -6.73 -9.58 22.19
C SER A 536 -7.40 -10.85 21.64
N ALA A 537 -7.87 -10.80 20.38
CA ALA A 537 -8.60 -11.91 19.75
C ALA A 537 -7.76 -13.20 19.70
N ASP A 538 -6.46 -13.07 19.43
CA ASP A 538 -5.54 -14.19 19.26
C ASP A 538 -4.62 -14.42 20.46
N LYS A 539 -4.93 -13.86 21.65
CA LYS A 539 -4.13 -14.08 22.85
C LYS A 539 -2.65 -13.68 22.64
N LEU A 540 -2.45 -12.51 22.01
CA LEU A 540 -1.15 -11.96 21.61
C LEU A 540 -0.24 -11.61 22.79
N PHE A 541 -0.80 -11.44 23.99
CA PHE A 541 -0.09 -11.05 25.20
C PHE A 541 -0.15 -12.12 26.30
N THR A 542 -0.50 -13.35 25.92
CA THR A 542 -0.49 -14.53 26.78
C THR A 542 0.50 -15.55 26.22
N LEU A 543 1.19 -16.29 27.09
CA LEU A 543 2.19 -17.28 26.64
C LEU A 543 1.50 -18.49 25.98
N SER A 544 2.24 -19.19 25.13
CA SER A 544 1.84 -20.46 24.55
C SER A 544 1.85 -21.59 25.58
N ASP A 545 1.08 -22.64 25.30
CA ASP A 545 1.02 -23.83 26.17
C ASP A 545 2.39 -24.52 26.25
N ASP A 546 3.18 -24.50 25.18
CA ASP A 546 4.51 -25.10 25.15
C ASP A 546 5.52 -24.31 26.00
N THR A 547 5.44 -22.98 26.00
CA THR A 547 6.21 -22.12 26.91
C THR A 547 5.82 -22.35 28.37
N HIS A 548 4.53 -22.53 28.68
CA HIS A 548 4.10 -22.88 30.03
C HIS A 548 4.71 -24.21 30.51
N ARG A 549 4.69 -25.26 29.67
CA ARG A 549 5.33 -26.53 30.01
C ARG A 549 6.84 -26.41 30.21
N LEU A 550 7.52 -25.56 29.43
CA LEU A 550 8.94 -25.29 29.61
C LEU A 550 9.21 -24.61 30.96
N LEU A 551 8.39 -23.62 31.34
CA LEU A 551 8.52 -22.93 32.61
C LEU A 551 8.23 -23.88 33.80
N ASP A 552 7.20 -24.73 33.69
CA ASP A 552 6.94 -25.78 34.68
C ASP A 552 8.17 -26.70 34.83
N GLN A 553 8.81 -27.07 33.72
CA GLN A 553 10.03 -27.88 33.73
C GLN A 553 11.22 -27.15 34.39
N VAL A 554 11.34 -25.83 34.21
CA VAL A 554 12.36 -25.01 34.89
C VAL A 554 12.15 -25.02 36.41
N GLU A 555 10.90 -24.89 36.87
CA GLU A 555 10.55 -24.94 38.28
C GLU A 555 10.74 -26.35 38.87
N ASP A 556 10.29 -27.39 38.16
CA ASP A 556 10.43 -28.80 38.57
C ASP A 556 11.90 -29.22 38.71
N GLN A 557 12.78 -28.68 37.86
CA GLN A 557 14.23 -28.91 37.94
C GLN A 557 14.96 -27.92 38.85
N ASN A 558 14.23 -27.05 39.57
CA ASN A 558 14.76 -26.05 40.50
C ASN A 558 15.88 -25.20 39.89
N ARG A 559 15.68 -24.74 38.64
CA ARG A 559 16.60 -23.84 37.93
C ARG A 559 16.03 -22.43 37.90
N TYR A 560 16.90 -21.43 37.86
CA TYR A 560 16.53 -20.00 37.78
C TYR A 560 17.00 -19.39 36.47
N VAL A 561 16.11 -18.70 35.77
CA VAL A 561 16.34 -17.99 34.52
C VAL A 561 16.45 -16.49 34.79
N SER A 562 17.56 -15.88 34.37
CA SER A 562 17.83 -14.45 34.44
C SER A 562 18.10 -13.93 33.04
N VAL A 563 17.31 -12.98 32.54
CA VAL A 563 17.45 -12.43 31.18
C VAL A 563 17.91 -10.98 31.23
N LYS A 564 19.11 -10.70 30.69
CA LYS A 564 19.64 -9.34 30.55
C LYS A 564 19.52 -8.87 29.12
N THR A 565 18.69 -7.88 28.87
CA THR A 565 18.38 -7.39 27.53
C THR A 565 19.01 -6.02 27.30
N PHE A 566 19.87 -5.92 26.28
CA PHE A 566 20.68 -4.74 26.00
C PHE A 566 20.03 -3.83 24.95
N MET A 567 19.13 -2.96 25.39
CA MET A 567 18.40 -2.00 24.56
C MET A 567 18.02 -0.74 25.34
N ALA A 568 17.65 0.32 24.66
CA ALA A 568 17.08 1.48 25.35
C ALA A 568 15.73 1.08 25.98
N LYS A 569 15.40 1.64 27.14
CA LYS A 569 14.16 1.29 27.87
C LYS A 569 12.87 1.52 27.06
N THR A 570 12.93 2.42 26.09
CA THR A 570 11.84 2.75 25.16
C THR A 570 11.78 1.85 23.94
N GLU A 571 12.78 0.99 23.74
CA GLU A 571 12.85 0.03 22.62
C GLU A 571 12.31 -1.33 23.05
N GLY A 572 11.80 -2.10 22.08
CA GLY A 572 11.37 -3.47 22.32
C GLY A 572 10.25 -3.60 23.36
N LEU A 573 9.40 -2.58 23.54
CA LEU A 573 8.32 -2.56 24.55
C LEU A 573 7.47 -3.84 24.53
N ARG A 574 7.15 -4.35 23.34
CA ARG A 574 6.39 -5.59 23.17
C ARG A 574 7.14 -6.83 23.67
N PHE A 575 8.45 -6.87 23.51
CA PHE A 575 9.28 -7.95 24.04
C PHE A 575 9.44 -7.84 25.56
N GLN A 576 9.50 -6.62 26.09
CA GLN A 576 9.40 -6.38 27.53
C GLN A 576 8.07 -6.88 28.10
N ASP A 577 6.94 -6.67 27.40
CA ASP A 577 5.64 -7.22 27.79
C ASP A 577 5.65 -8.76 27.81
N VAL A 578 6.33 -9.40 26.85
CA VAL A 578 6.52 -10.87 26.86
C VAL A 578 7.34 -11.29 28.08
N MET A 579 8.46 -10.64 28.38
CA MET A 579 9.29 -10.96 29.55
C MET A 579 8.53 -10.76 30.89
N ASP A 580 7.65 -9.76 30.96
CA ASP A 580 6.72 -9.57 32.08
C ASP A 580 5.80 -10.79 32.26
N GLN A 581 5.29 -11.37 31.17
CA GLN A 581 4.45 -12.57 31.23
C GLN A 581 5.25 -13.81 31.70
N TYR A 582 6.51 -13.97 31.27
CA TYR A 582 7.38 -15.03 31.80
C TYR A 582 7.58 -14.89 33.32
N LYS A 583 7.85 -13.67 33.79
CA LYS A 583 8.00 -13.35 35.22
C LYS A 583 6.72 -13.57 36.02
N TYR A 584 5.56 -13.34 35.40
CA TYR A 584 4.27 -13.60 36.02
C TYR A 584 3.98 -15.11 36.10
N ALA A 585 4.28 -15.84 35.03
CA ALA A 585 4.03 -17.27 34.92
C ALA A 585 4.95 -18.11 35.83
N SER A 586 6.21 -17.70 36.02
CA SER A 586 7.17 -18.42 36.86
C SER A 586 7.92 -17.50 37.82
N LYS A 587 8.04 -17.93 39.08
CA LYS A 587 8.87 -17.23 40.08
C LYS A 587 10.37 -17.46 39.90
N HIS A 588 10.73 -18.44 39.07
CA HIS A 588 12.11 -18.75 38.72
C HIS A 588 12.60 -17.94 37.52
N PHE A 589 11.82 -16.99 37.01
CA PHE A 589 12.20 -16.13 35.90
C PHE A 589 12.33 -14.66 36.36
N GLU A 590 13.48 -14.05 36.08
CA GLU A 590 13.72 -12.63 36.24
C GLU A 590 14.34 -12.04 34.97
N TYR A 591 14.13 -10.73 34.75
CA TYR A 591 14.75 -10.04 33.64
C TYR A 591 15.12 -8.59 34.00
N GLU A 592 16.11 -8.06 33.29
CA GLU A 592 16.59 -6.69 33.40
C GLU A 592 16.85 -6.09 32.01
N VAL A 593 16.45 -4.84 31.80
CA VAL A 593 16.71 -4.10 30.55
C VAL A 593 17.81 -3.06 30.81
N LEU A 594 18.96 -3.27 30.16
CA LEU A 594 20.16 -2.46 30.32
C LEU A 594 20.39 -1.61 29.07
N ASP A 595 20.48 -0.30 29.25
CA ASP A 595 20.86 0.60 28.17
C ASP A 595 22.36 0.38 27.85
N PRO A 596 22.71 -0.12 26.64
CA PRO A 596 24.08 -0.49 26.30
C PRO A 596 25.03 0.72 26.28
N GLN A 597 24.50 1.94 26.11
CA GLN A 597 25.31 3.16 26.18
C GLN A 597 25.65 3.54 27.63
N LYS A 598 24.77 3.23 28.58
CA LYS A 598 24.98 3.52 30.01
C LYS A 598 25.71 2.38 30.73
N HIS A 599 25.54 1.16 30.26
CA HIS A 599 26.12 -0.06 30.83
C HIS A 599 27.16 -0.66 29.88
N THR A 600 28.06 0.18 29.35
CA THR A 600 29.07 -0.24 28.36
C THR A 600 30.01 -1.33 28.91
N LEU A 601 30.27 -1.34 30.22
CA LEU A 601 31.13 -2.34 30.85
C LEU A 601 30.48 -3.74 30.86
N GLU A 602 29.20 -3.82 31.24
CA GLU A 602 28.45 -5.08 31.21
C GLU A 602 28.21 -5.57 29.80
N ALA A 603 27.87 -4.67 28.86
CA ALA A 603 27.73 -5.02 27.45
C ALA A 603 29.02 -5.64 26.89
N LYS A 604 30.19 -5.09 27.28
CA LYS A 604 31.50 -5.67 26.93
C LYS A 604 31.76 -7.01 27.63
N GLN A 605 31.43 -7.14 28.91
CA GLN A 605 31.60 -8.38 29.67
C GLN A 605 30.81 -9.54 29.07
N TYR A 606 29.56 -9.27 28.67
CA TYR A 606 28.70 -10.26 28.01
C TYR A 606 28.97 -10.39 26.50
N GLY A 607 29.90 -9.61 25.93
CA GLY A 607 30.22 -9.65 24.50
C GLY A 607 29.02 -9.35 23.62
N VAL A 608 28.24 -8.33 23.96
CA VAL A 608 27.09 -7.86 23.19
C VAL A 608 27.57 -6.87 22.14
N ARG A 609 27.33 -7.18 20.86
CA ARG A 609 27.72 -6.35 19.71
C ARG A 609 26.51 -5.67 19.07
N ASP A 610 25.38 -6.37 19.05
CA ASP A 610 24.17 -5.90 18.39
C ASP A 610 23.18 -5.33 19.40
N ARG A 611 22.57 -4.20 19.05
CA ARG A 611 21.52 -3.55 19.86
C ARG A 611 20.29 -4.44 19.86
N GLY A 612 19.68 -4.64 21.04
CA GLY A 612 18.53 -5.52 21.20
C GLY A 612 18.85 -6.98 21.52
N THR A 613 20.12 -7.32 21.72
CA THR A 613 20.54 -8.66 22.17
C THR A 613 20.10 -8.93 23.61
N SER A 614 19.50 -10.10 23.85
CA SER A 614 19.19 -10.62 25.16
C SER A 614 20.12 -11.77 25.53
N VAL A 615 20.65 -11.70 26.75
CA VAL A 615 21.51 -12.70 27.36
C VAL A 615 20.67 -13.47 28.38
N VAL A 616 20.40 -14.74 28.08
CA VAL A 616 19.59 -15.65 28.90
C VAL A 616 20.53 -16.50 29.75
N GLU A 617 20.54 -16.26 31.05
CA GLU A 617 21.31 -17.02 32.03
C GLU A 617 20.41 -18.04 32.73
N VAL A 618 20.70 -19.32 32.64
CA VAL A 618 20.02 -20.36 33.42
C VAL A 618 21.00 -20.90 34.46
N SER A 619 20.61 -20.79 35.73
CA SER A 619 21.40 -21.19 36.88
C SER A 619 20.75 -22.34 37.62
N GLY A 620 21.54 -23.38 37.92
CA GLY A 620 21.10 -24.59 38.61
C GLY A 620 22.30 -25.46 38.94
N GLU A 621 22.27 -26.18 40.07
CA GLU A 621 23.37 -27.07 40.51
C GLU A 621 24.75 -26.39 40.63
N GLY A 622 24.79 -25.09 40.96
CA GLY A 622 26.03 -24.33 41.10
C GLY A 622 26.74 -23.98 39.78
N LYS A 623 26.08 -24.18 38.63
CA LYS A 623 26.56 -23.74 37.31
C LYS A 623 25.61 -22.69 36.73
N VAL A 624 26.18 -21.65 36.15
CA VAL A 624 25.45 -20.65 35.36
C VAL A 624 25.77 -20.90 33.89
N ARG A 625 24.75 -21.04 33.06
CA ARG A 625 24.87 -21.23 31.62
C ARG A 625 24.23 -20.05 30.93
N THR A 626 24.83 -19.59 29.84
CA THR A 626 24.42 -18.36 29.17
C THR A 626 24.17 -18.61 27.70
N GLU A 627 23.01 -18.22 27.22
CA GLU A 627 22.61 -18.23 25.81
C GLU A 627 22.34 -16.79 25.36
N LYS A 628 22.55 -16.50 24.07
CA LYS A 628 22.26 -15.17 23.50
C LYS A 628 21.21 -15.29 22.42
N ILE A 629 20.30 -14.32 22.38
CA ILE A 629 19.31 -14.17 21.31
C ILE A 629 19.23 -12.72 20.88
N THR A 630 19.07 -12.51 19.58
CA THR A 630 18.79 -11.19 18.98
C THR A 630 17.32 -11.04 18.61
N ALA A 631 16.65 -12.15 18.30
CA ALA A 631 15.22 -12.18 18.03
C ALA A 631 14.41 -11.91 19.30
N GLN A 632 13.54 -10.91 19.21
CA GLN A 632 12.71 -10.41 20.31
C GLN A 632 11.32 -11.04 20.31
N SER A 633 11.27 -12.38 20.36
CA SER A 633 10.03 -13.15 20.32
C SER A 633 9.94 -14.18 21.44
N GLU A 634 8.72 -14.63 21.75
CA GLU A 634 8.47 -15.73 22.69
C GLU A 634 9.19 -17.01 22.26
N GLU A 635 9.12 -17.34 20.96
CA GLU A 635 9.78 -18.51 20.37
C GLU A 635 11.29 -18.46 20.62
N ALA A 636 11.95 -17.33 20.34
CA ALA A 636 13.39 -17.19 20.52
C ALA A 636 13.81 -17.33 21.98
N LEU A 637 13.06 -16.71 22.90
CA LEU A 637 13.33 -16.75 24.33
C LEU A 637 13.10 -18.15 24.92
N SER A 638 11.98 -18.80 24.61
CA SER A 638 11.69 -20.17 25.03
C SER A 638 12.74 -21.15 24.52
N ASN A 639 13.10 -21.08 23.24
CA ASN A 639 14.12 -21.95 22.68
C ASN A 639 15.50 -21.70 23.33
N ALA A 640 15.84 -20.45 23.68
CA ALA A 640 17.07 -20.14 24.41
C ALA A 640 17.09 -20.72 25.83
N ILE A 641 15.97 -20.62 26.56
CA ILE A 641 15.84 -21.23 27.88
C ILE A 641 15.96 -22.75 27.76
N GLN A 642 15.30 -23.36 26.77
CA GLN A 642 15.38 -24.80 26.54
C GLN A 642 16.80 -25.26 26.17
N ARG A 643 17.54 -24.50 25.35
CA ARG A 643 18.96 -24.77 25.04
C ARG A 643 19.84 -24.67 26.27
N ALA A 644 19.65 -23.63 27.09
CA ALA A 644 20.38 -23.51 28.35
C ALA A 644 20.02 -24.63 29.35
N MET A 645 18.83 -25.21 29.22
CA MET A 645 18.34 -26.35 30.02
C MET A 645 18.91 -27.71 29.56
N LYS A 646 18.89 -28.00 28.24
CA LYS A 646 19.37 -29.24 27.60
C LYS A 646 20.89 -29.20 27.46
N ALA A 647 21.57 -29.98 28.29
CA ALA A 647 23.02 -29.93 28.40
C ALA A 647 23.71 -30.81 27.35
N GLU A 648 24.10 -30.26 26.20
CA GLU A 648 25.15 -30.88 25.36
C GLU A 648 26.21 -29.83 24.99
N GLN A 649 27.47 -30.12 25.32
CA GLN A 649 28.60 -29.34 24.81
C GLN A 649 28.83 -29.78 23.37
N HIS A 650 28.43 -28.94 22.41
CA HIS A 650 28.59 -29.27 21.02
C HIS A 650 30.06 -29.07 20.62
N LYS A 651 30.67 -30.09 20.00
CA LYS A 651 32.04 -30.03 19.50
C LYS A 651 32.06 -30.07 17.98
N VAL A 652 32.72 -29.10 17.36
CA VAL A 652 33.02 -29.11 15.93
C VAL A 652 34.48 -29.51 15.75
N TYR A 653 34.70 -30.60 15.04
CA TYR A 653 36.03 -31.02 14.62
C TYR A 653 36.32 -30.53 13.22
N PHE A 654 37.46 -29.88 13.04
CA PHE A 654 37.97 -29.47 11.73
C PHE A 654 39.05 -30.45 11.31
N THR A 655 38.95 -30.96 10.08
CA THR A 655 39.98 -31.81 9.49
C THR A 655 41.31 -31.07 9.37
N GLY A 656 42.40 -31.84 9.31
CA GLY A 656 43.73 -31.30 9.09
C GLY A 656 44.64 -32.25 8.33
N GLY A 657 45.67 -31.68 7.71
CA GLY A 657 46.65 -32.39 6.88
C GLY A 657 46.57 -32.04 5.39
N HIS A 658 45.51 -31.36 4.95
CA HIS A 658 45.22 -31.11 3.53
C HIS A 658 45.35 -29.63 3.11
N GLN A 659 46.12 -28.84 3.88
CA GLN A 659 46.27 -27.38 3.71
C GLN A 659 44.93 -26.61 3.77
N GLU A 660 44.08 -27.01 4.70
CA GLU A 660 42.76 -26.44 4.93
C GLU A 660 42.80 -25.05 5.60
N GLY A 661 41.67 -24.37 5.57
CA GLY A 661 41.48 -23.07 6.20
C GLY A 661 41.69 -23.12 7.72
N GLN A 662 42.43 -22.15 8.25
CA GLN A 662 42.74 -22.07 9.69
C GLN A 662 41.81 -21.09 10.41
N LEU A 663 41.19 -21.51 11.52
CA LEU A 663 40.33 -20.62 12.31
C LEU A 663 41.15 -19.61 13.13
N ALA A 664 42.42 -19.90 13.42
CA ALA A 664 43.28 -18.93 14.13
C ALA A 664 43.75 -17.76 13.22
N GLN A 665 43.63 -17.89 11.90
CA GLN A 665 44.14 -16.90 10.95
C GLN A 665 43.20 -15.70 10.80
N VAL A 666 43.74 -14.50 11.04
CA VAL A 666 42.98 -13.23 11.15
C VAL A 666 43.00 -12.37 9.89
N ASP A 667 43.78 -12.72 8.88
CA ASP A 667 43.79 -12.00 7.60
C ASP A 667 42.53 -12.29 6.78
N GLY A 668 42.35 -11.62 5.65
CA GLY A 668 41.15 -11.77 4.82
C GLY A 668 40.86 -13.20 4.34
N LYS A 669 41.89 -14.04 4.22
CA LYS A 669 41.78 -15.43 3.75
C LYS A 669 41.60 -16.45 4.89
N GLY A 670 41.82 -16.04 6.13
CA GLY A 670 41.60 -16.88 7.31
C GLY A 670 40.12 -17.01 7.69
N PHE A 671 39.85 -17.80 8.72
CA PHE A 671 38.49 -18.14 9.18
C PHE A 671 38.22 -17.78 10.65
N SER A 672 38.99 -16.84 11.20
CA SER A 672 38.84 -16.39 12.61
C SER A 672 37.48 -15.81 12.97
N ILE A 673 36.77 -15.19 12.02
CA ILE A 673 35.41 -14.69 12.25
C ILE A 673 34.43 -15.86 12.38
N LEU A 674 34.56 -16.91 11.54
CA LEU A 674 33.81 -18.15 11.68
C LEU A 674 34.08 -18.82 13.03
N GLY A 675 35.35 -18.93 13.44
CA GLY A 675 35.71 -19.46 14.76
C GLY A 675 35.11 -18.64 15.90
N GLY A 676 35.10 -17.31 15.76
CA GLY A 676 34.40 -16.41 16.68
C GLY A 676 32.90 -16.67 16.74
N ARG A 677 32.24 -16.83 15.58
CA ARG A 677 30.80 -17.12 15.48
C ARG A 677 30.44 -18.47 16.09
N LEU A 678 31.24 -19.50 15.85
CA LEU A 678 31.06 -20.83 16.46
C LEU A 678 31.14 -20.77 17.99
N LYS A 679 32.10 -20.00 18.52
CA LYS A 679 32.21 -19.77 19.96
C LYS A 679 31.01 -18.99 20.51
N GLU A 680 30.49 -18.01 19.77
CA GLU A 680 29.25 -17.30 20.10
C GLU A 680 28.03 -18.25 20.12
N MET A 681 28.03 -19.25 19.24
CA MET A 681 27.03 -20.32 19.16
C MET A 681 27.29 -21.47 20.15
N ASN A 682 28.19 -21.29 21.13
CA ASN A 682 28.49 -22.27 22.18
C ASN A 682 29.09 -23.61 21.69
N PHE A 683 29.79 -23.59 20.56
CA PHE A 683 30.60 -24.73 20.11
C PHE A 683 32.03 -24.66 20.66
N GLN A 684 32.54 -25.81 21.06
CA GLN A 684 33.98 -26.02 21.22
C GLN A 684 34.56 -26.48 19.88
N MET A 685 35.73 -25.95 19.52
CA MET A 685 36.36 -26.24 18.24
C MET A 685 37.65 -27.00 18.48
N GLU A 686 37.84 -28.09 17.74
CA GLU A 686 39.07 -28.89 17.74
C GLU A 686 39.63 -28.88 16.31
N GLU A 687 40.78 -28.23 16.12
CA GLU A 687 41.43 -28.10 14.81
C GLU A 687 42.49 -29.18 14.59
N GLY A 688 42.70 -29.56 13.33
CA GLY A 688 43.81 -30.43 12.94
C GLY A 688 43.53 -31.92 13.15
N LEU A 689 42.26 -32.35 13.09
CA LEU A 689 41.91 -33.75 13.20
C LEU A 689 42.54 -34.56 12.05
N SER A 690 43.46 -35.45 12.39
CA SER A 690 44.09 -36.36 11.43
C SER A 690 43.24 -37.60 11.23
N LEU A 691 42.64 -37.73 10.04
CA LEU A 691 41.83 -38.89 9.67
C LEU A 691 42.67 -40.15 9.40
N ALA A 692 43.98 -39.99 9.18
CA ALA A 692 44.92 -41.11 9.08
C ALA A 692 45.01 -41.95 10.37
N GLY A 693 44.60 -41.38 11.52
CA GLY A 693 44.56 -42.04 12.83
C GLY A 693 43.44 -43.08 13.01
N GLY A 694 42.48 -43.18 12.09
CA GLY A 694 41.55 -44.31 11.98
C GLY A 694 40.12 -44.11 12.49
N SER A 695 39.75 -42.98 13.11
CA SER A 695 38.36 -42.67 13.48
C SER A 695 38.16 -41.19 13.80
N VAL A 696 36.93 -40.69 13.59
CA VAL A 696 36.48 -39.40 14.14
C VAL A 696 36.05 -39.65 15.60
N PRO A 697 36.37 -38.75 16.56
CA PRO A 697 35.95 -38.90 17.95
C PRO A 697 34.43 -39.01 18.12
N ASP A 698 33.96 -39.86 19.02
CA ASP A 698 32.52 -40.11 19.25
C ASP A 698 31.79 -38.90 19.87
N ASP A 699 32.53 -37.95 20.46
CA ASP A 699 31.98 -36.69 20.98
C ASP A 699 31.88 -35.57 19.93
N ALA A 700 32.18 -35.88 18.66
CA ALA A 700 32.03 -34.95 17.55
C ALA A 700 30.55 -34.76 17.15
N THR A 701 30.01 -33.58 17.46
CA THR A 701 28.67 -33.16 17.00
C THR A 701 28.65 -32.89 15.49
N LEU A 702 29.72 -32.27 15.00
CA LEU A 702 29.87 -31.87 13.61
C LEU A 702 31.31 -32.05 13.17
N LEU A 703 31.51 -32.62 12.00
CA LEU A 703 32.78 -32.60 11.30
C LEU A 703 32.75 -31.55 10.17
N ALA A 704 33.74 -30.67 10.12
CA ALA A 704 33.85 -29.63 9.10
C ALA A 704 35.12 -29.80 8.26
N VAL A 705 34.96 -29.81 6.93
CA VAL A 705 36.03 -29.79 5.94
C VAL A 705 36.01 -28.42 5.26
N VAL A 706 37.09 -27.65 5.40
CA VAL A 706 37.14 -26.24 4.97
C VAL A 706 38.26 -26.00 3.98
N GLY A 707 37.92 -25.92 2.69
CA GLY A 707 38.83 -25.53 1.61
C GLY A 707 40.09 -26.39 1.47
N PRO A 708 40.00 -27.74 1.41
CA PRO A 708 41.17 -28.60 1.27
C PRO A 708 41.90 -28.32 -0.05
N LYS A 709 43.21 -28.12 -0.01
CA LYS A 709 44.05 -27.90 -1.21
C LYS A 709 44.81 -29.16 -1.65
N GLN A 710 44.84 -30.20 -0.82
CA GLN A 710 45.39 -31.51 -1.15
C GLN A 710 44.28 -32.59 -1.10
N PRO A 711 44.34 -33.61 -1.96
CA PRO A 711 43.33 -34.66 -1.99
C PRO A 711 43.39 -35.53 -0.73
N PHE A 712 42.22 -35.92 -0.22
CA PHE A 712 42.08 -36.97 0.78
C PHE A 712 42.48 -38.32 0.20
N SER A 713 43.23 -39.10 0.97
CA SER A 713 43.58 -40.47 0.59
C SER A 713 42.35 -41.39 0.65
N PRO A 714 42.34 -42.53 -0.09
CA PRO A 714 41.25 -43.49 -0.02
C PRO A 714 40.96 -44.00 1.41
N THR A 715 41.99 -44.11 2.25
CA THR A 715 41.84 -44.52 3.66
C THR A 715 41.09 -43.46 4.47
N GLU A 716 41.41 -42.18 4.30
CA GLU A 716 40.74 -41.07 4.99
C GLU A 716 39.29 -40.94 4.52
N ALA A 717 39.04 -41.06 3.21
CA ALA A 717 37.69 -41.09 2.65
C ALA A 717 36.85 -42.25 3.22
N GLN A 718 37.49 -43.39 3.53
CA GLN A 718 36.82 -44.53 4.17
C GLN A 718 36.47 -44.26 5.64
N VAL A 719 37.30 -43.50 6.38
CA VAL A 719 36.99 -43.05 7.75
C VAL A 719 35.79 -42.10 7.73
N LEU A 720 35.77 -41.12 6.81
CA LEU A 720 34.62 -40.22 6.61
C LEU A 720 33.35 -41.01 6.27
N ARG A 721 33.47 -41.99 5.38
CA ARG A 721 32.36 -42.88 5.02
C ARG A 721 31.81 -43.62 6.24
N ALA A 722 32.67 -44.16 7.09
CA ALA A 722 32.26 -44.85 8.31
C ALA A 722 31.55 -43.91 9.29
N TYR A 723 32.05 -42.68 9.45
CA TYR A 723 31.43 -41.63 10.27
C TYR A 723 30.02 -41.27 9.75
N LEU A 724 29.89 -40.97 8.46
CA LEU A 724 28.60 -40.58 7.88
C LEU A 724 27.59 -41.73 7.88
N LYS A 725 28.03 -42.98 7.76
CA LYS A 725 27.18 -44.17 7.88
C LYS A 725 26.65 -44.43 9.29
N GLN A 726 27.16 -43.74 10.31
CA GLN A 726 26.62 -43.82 11.67
C GLN A 726 25.51 -42.79 11.93
N GLY A 727 25.14 -41.97 10.93
CA GLY A 727 24.10 -40.95 11.07
C GLY A 727 24.62 -39.57 11.46
N HIS A 728 25.94 -39.40 11.58
CA HIS A 728 26.57 -38.15 12.00
C HIS A 728 26.52 -37.04 10.94
N SER A 729 26.65 -35.79 11.39
CA SER A 729 26.54 -34.59 10.55
C SER A 729 27.90 -34.10 10.03
N ALA A 730 27.94 -33.58 8.79
CA ALA A 730 29.15 -32.95 8.25
C ALA A 730 28.87 -31.70 7.40
N LEU A 731 29.80 -30.75 7.47
CA LEU A 731 29.85 -29.53 6.67
C LEU A 731 31.04 -29.61 5.72
N PHE A 732 30.79 -29.42 4.42
CA PHE A 732 31.84 -29.40 3.39
C PHE A 732 31.85 -28.05 2.68
N LEU A 733 32.96 -27.32 2.77
CA LEU A 733 33.21 -26.11 2.01
C LEU A 733 34.33 -26.40 1.03
N LEU A 734 34.01 -26.55 -0.25
CA LEU A 734 34.90 -27.15 -1.25
C LEU A 734 35.10 -26.23 -2.44
N ASP A 735 36.29 -25.62 -2.52
CA ASP A 735 36.68 -24.73 -3.62
C ASP A 735 36.84 -25.49 -4.96
N PRO A 736 36.78 -24.79 -6.11
CA PRO A 736 37.24 -25.32 -7.39
C PRO A 736 38.73 -25.65 -7.37
N GLY A 737 39.13 -26.63 -8.18
CA GLY A 737 40.51 -27.08 -8.28
C GLY A 737 40.62 -28.58 -8.49
N PRO A 738 41.82 -29.17 -8.26
CA PRO A 738 42.04 -30.61 -8.36
C PRO A 738 41.02 -31.41 -7.54
N PRO A 739 40.71 -32.66 -7.94
CA PRO A 739 39.81 -33.52 -7.19
C PRO A 739 40.22 -33.61 -5.72
N THR A 740 39.26 -33.41 -4.83
CA THR A 740 39.42 -33.44 -3.38
C THR A 740 39.57 -34.86 -2.85
N GLY A 741 39.21 -35.88 -3.64
CA GLY A 741 39.13 -37.27 -3.18
C GLY A 741 37.81 -37.60 -2.46
N LEU A 742 36.93 -36.60 -2.27
CA LEU A 742 35.63 -36.74 -1.63
C LEU A 742 34.47 -36.89 -2.63
N GLU A 743 34.72 -36.71 -3.93
CA GLU A 743 33.70 -36.74 -4.98
C GLU A 743 32.93 -38.07 -4.96
N GLY A 744 33.65 -39.19 -4.88
CA GLY A 744 33.03 -40.52 -4.83
C GLY A 744 32.21 -40.75 -3.55
N LEU A 745 32.61 -40.16 -2.42
CA LEU A 745 31.85 -40.24 -1.18
C LEU A 745 30.55 -39.45 -1.28
N LEU A 746 30.61 -38.21 -1.77
CA LEU A 746 29.45 -37.32 -1.88
C LEU A 746 28.46 -37.78 -2.95
N TYR A 747 28.95 -38.43 -4.02
CA TYR A 747 28.10 -39.06 -5.03
C TYR A 747 27.21 -40.17 -4.44
N GLU A 748 27.68 -40.92 -3.43
CA GLU A 748 26.86 -41.93 -2.72
C GLU A 748 25.67 -41.30 -1.98
N TYR A 749 25.76 -40.01 -1.62
CA TYR A 749 24.68 -39.24 -0.99
C TYR A 749 23.86 -38.42 -1.99
N GLY A 750 24.08 -38.62 -3.30
CA GLY A 750 23.36 -37.94 -4.37
C GLY A 750 23.83 -36.51 -4.63
N VAL A 751 25.09 -36.19 -4.35
CA VAL A 751 25.69 -34.88 -4.61
C VAL A 751 26.79 -35.03 -5.66
N ASP A 752 26.68 -34.25 -6.74
CA ASP A 752 27.67 -34.15 -7.81
C ASP A 752 28.43 -32.82 -7.70
N LEU A 753 29.75 -32.94 -7.53
CA LEU A 753 30.65 -31.79 -7.44
C LEU A 753 31.18 -31.44 -8.83
N GLY A 754 30.86 -30.23 -9.30
CA GLY A 754 31.34 -29.72 -10.57
C GLY A 754 32.85 -29.50 -10.57
N GLN A 755 33.53 -30.05 -11.57
CA GLN A 755 34.93 -29.71 -11.88
C GLN A 755 34.99 -28.45 -12.74
N ASN A 756 34.40 -27.38 -12.24
CA ASN A 756 34.31 -26.07 -12.86
C ASN A 756 34.43 -24.97 -11.82
N PHE A 757 34.65 -23.73 -12.25
CA PHE A 757 34.38 -22.54 -11.44
C PHE A 757 33.28 -21.72 -12.10
N VAL A 758 32.52 -20.99 -11.31
CA VAL A 758 31.33 -20.28 -11.78
C VAL A 758 31.71 -18.85 -12.15
N VAL A 759 31.29 -18.47 -13.35
CA VAL A 759 31.42 -17.12 -13.88
C VAL A 759 30.03 -16.50 -13.93
N ASP A 760 29.88 -15.31 -13.36
CA ASP A 760 28.61 -14.60 -13.28
C ASP A 760 28.64 -13.29 -14.09
N LEU A 761 27.87 -13.27 -15.18
CA LEU A 761 27.64 -12.10 -16.03
C LEU A 761 26.27 -11.46 -15.80
N SER A 762 25.62 -11.70 -14.65
CA SER A 762 24.35 -11.04 -14.30
C SER A 762 24.46 -9.51 -14.18
N GLY A 763 25.67 -8.96 -14.04
CA GLY A 763 25.91 -7.53 -13.82
C GLY A 763 25.66 -7.08 -12.38
N ILE A 764 25.00 -7.89 -11.54
CA ILE A 764 24.73 -7.59 -10.12
C ILE A 764 26.05 -7.40 -9.37
N GLY A 765 27.00 -8.33 -9.55
CA GLY A 765 28.33 -8.22 -8.95
C GLY A 765 29.09 -6.97 -9.40
N GLN A 766 29.06 -6.66 -10.70
CA GLN A 766 29.78 -5.52 -11.29
C GLN A 766 29.22 -4.17 -10.80
N MET A 767 27.90 -4.03 -10.64
CA MET A 767 27.27 -2.84 -10.02
C MET A 767 27.73 -2.61 -8.58
N LEU A 768 28.06 -3.68 -7.87
CA LEU A 768 28.55 -3.66 -6.49
C LEU A 768 30.09 -3.64 -6.40
N GLY A 769 30.79 -3.53 -7.54
CA GLY A 769 32.25 -3.51 -7.62
C GLY A 769 32.92 -4.87 -7.46
N ALA A 770 32.18 -5.97 -7.57
CA ALA A 770 32.70 -7.34 -7.57
C ALA A 770 33.06 -7.80 -9.00
N ASP A 771 34.04 -8.70 -9.08
CA ASP A 771 34.49 -9.31 -10.33
C ASP A 771 33.50 -10.39 -10.82
N VAL A 772 33.53 -10.74 -12.10
CA VAL A 772 32.70 -11.80 -12.69
C VAL A 772 32.95 -13.19 -12.08
N SER A 773 34.11 -13.38 -11.45
CA SER A 773 34.43 -14.58 -10.67
C SER A 773 33.75 -14.63 -9.29
N VAL A 774 32.96 -13.62 -8.92
CA VAL A 774 32.23 -13.56 -7.64
C VAL A 774 30.72 -13.55 -7.91
N PRO A 775 30.10 -14.71 -8.16
CA PRO A 775 28.65 -14.85 -8.22
C PRO A 775 27.93 -14.17 -7.05
N VAL A 776 26.92 -13.37 -7.37
CA VAL A 776 26.03 -12.75 -6.38
C VAL A 776 24.67 -13.42 -6.42
N VAL A 777 24.32 -14.08 -5.32
CA VAL A 777 23.09 -14.87 -5.21
C VAL A 777 22.01 -14.08 -4.49
N VAL A 778 20.86 -13.94 -5.15
CA VAL A 778 19.60 -13.40 -4.59
C VAL A 778 18.47 -14.42 -4.59
N GLN A 779 18.70 -15.59 -5.21
CA GLN A 779 17.73 -16.66 -5.32
C GLN A 779 18.12 -17.83 -4.41
N TYR A 780 17.28 -18.08 -3.40
CA TYR A 780 17.47 -19.16 -2.43
C TYR A 780 16.40 -20.22 -2.60
N GLY A 781 16.77 -21.49 -2.41
CA GLY A 781 15.81 -22.60 -2.38
C GLY A 781 14.96 -22.59 -1.12
N GLU A 782 13.81 -23.25 -1.15
CA GLU A 782 12.95 -23.40 0.04
C GLU A 782 13.56 -24.42 1.02
N HIS A 783 14.18 -23.93 2.10
CA HIS A 783 14.77 -24.77 3.14
C HIS A 783 14.82 -24.02 4.49
N PRO A 784 14.77 -24.70 5.66
CA PRO A 784 14.92 -24.04 6.96
C PRO A 784 16.21 -23.23 7.13
N ILE A 785 17.27 -23.59 6.40
CA ILE A 785 18.55 -22.85 6.38
C ILE A 785 18.38 -21.46 5.72
N THR A 786 17.57 -21.38 4.67
CA THR A 786 17.37 -20.16 3.86
C THR A 786 16.10 -19.39 4.24
N GLY A 787 15.17 -20.01 4.98
CA GLY A 787 13.88 -19.41 5.32
C GLY A 787 13.93 -18.16 6.21
N ARG A 788 15.07 -17.86 6.83
CA ARG A 788 15.30 -16.63 7.61
C ARG A 788 15.90 -15.49 6.78
N LEU A 789 16.28 -15.75 5.53
CA LEU A 789 16.83 -14.71 4.66
C LEU A 789 15.67 -13.84 4.14
N ALA A 790 15.75 -12.53 4.39
CA ALA A 790 14.74 -11.59 3.93
C ALA A 790 14.70 -11.53 2.39
N GLN A 791 13.52 -11.28 1.82
CA GLN A 791 13.41 -11.00 0.38
C GLN A 791 14.33 -9.82 0.01
N GLY A 792 15.22 -10.03 -0.95
CA GLY A 792 16.21 -9.04 -1.38
C GLY A 792 17.58 -9.11 -0.68
N THR A 793 17.84 -10.10 0.18
CA THR A 793 19.18 -10.29 0.78
C THR A 793 20.14 -10.97 -0.21
N MET A 794 21.40 -10.52 -0.27
CA MET A 794 22.41 -11.03 -1.20
C MET A 794 23.46 -11.90 -0.51
N SER A 795 24.04 -12.87 -1.21
CA SER A 795 25.23 -13.62 -0.79
C SER A 795 26.29 -13.63 -1.90
N PHE A 796 27.56 -13.68 -1.53
CA PHE A 796 28.70 -13.54 -2.44
C PHE A 796 29.57 -14.79 -2.41
N TYR A 797 29.89 -15.31 -3.58
CA TYR A 797 30.56 -16.61 -3.73
C TYR A 797 31.82 -16.52 -4.59
N PRO A 798 32.93 -15.99 -4.05
CA PRO A 798 34.18 -15.83 -4.80
C PRO A 798 34.75 -17.16 -5.29
N LEU A 799 34.97 -17.28 -6.60
CA LEU A 799 35.55 -18.47 -7.24
C LEU A 799 34.81 -19.75 -6.84
N ALA A 800 33.49 -19.76 -6.79
CA ALA A 800 32.74 -20.96 -6.42
C ALA A 800 32.72 -22.01 -7.53
N ARG A 801 32.63 -23.30 -7.19
CA ARG A 801 32.24 -24.40 -8.09
C ARG A 801 30.76 -24.71 -7.98
N SER A 802 30.21 -25.32 -9.03
CA SER A 802 28.84 -25.83 -8.97
C SER A 802 28.73 -27.08 -8.08
N VAL A 803 27.65 -27.16 -7.31
CA VAL A 803 27.27 -28.30 -6.48
C VAL A 803 25.84 -28.68 -6.84
N SER A 804 25.67 -29.80 -7.53
CA SER A 804 24.37 -30.23 -8.05
C SER A 804 23.92 -31.57 -7.47
N LEU A 805 22.63 -31.87 -7.56
CA LEU A 805 22.09 -33.15 -7.10
C LEU A 805 22.21 -34.20 -8.22
N ALA A 806 22.74 -35.38 -7.87
CA ALA A 806 22.89 -36.51 -8.77
C ALA A 806 21.59 -37.35 -8.79
N GLY A 807 20.86 -37.34 -9.92
CA GLY A 807 19.67 -38.18 -10.12
C GLY A 807 18.34 -37.46 -9.88
N ARG A 808 17.27 -38.22 -9.56
CA ARG A 808 15.93 -37.65 -9.26
C ARG A 808 15.94 -37.04 -7.86
N THR A 809 15.52 -35.78 -7.76
CA THR A 809 15.35 -35.05 -6.50
C THR A 809 14.45 -35.83 -5.53
N SER A 810 15.01 -36.20 -4.39
CA SER A 810 14.26 -36.70 -3.24
C SER A 810 13.85 -35.52 -2.36
N PRO A 811 12.69 -35.55 -1.65
CA PRO A 811 12.35 -34.52 -0.67
C PRO A 811 13.39 -34.36 0.46
N ASP A 812 14.29 -35.33 0.61
CA ASP A 812 15.41 -35.28 1.55
C ASP A 812 16.67 -34.58 0.98
N GLN A 813 16.63 -34.01 -0.24
CA GLN A 813 17.75 -33.30 -0.89
C GLN A 813 17.30 -31.96 -1.47
N THR A 814 17.90 -30.87 -1.03
CA THR A 814 17.47 -29.50 -1.40
C THR A 814 18.65 -28.63 -1.79
N PRO A 815 18.69 -28.07 -3.02
CA PRO A 815 19.63 -27.02 -3.35
C PRO A 815 19.27 -25.71 -2.61
N LEU A 816 20.28 -25.03 -2.07
CA LEU A 816 20.10 -23.89 -1.16
C LEU A 816 20.25 -22.54 -1.87
N VAL A 817 21.20 -22.43 -2.79
CA VAL A 817 21.60 -21.17 -3.43
C VAL A 817 21.78 -21.36 -4.92
N PHE A 818 21.15 -20.48 -5.70
CA PHE A 818 21.15 -20.55 -7.16
C PHE A 818 21.80 -19.31 -7.78
N THR A 819 22.69 -19.53 -8.74
CA THR A 819 23.24 -18.45 -9.57
C THR A 819 22.16 -17.88 -10.49
N HIS A 820 22.45 -16.73 -11.09
CA HIS A 820 21.62 -16.20 -12.17
C HIS A 820 21.63 -17.15 -13.39
N ARG A 821 20.64 -17.01 -14.28
CA ARG A 821 20.54 -17.81 -15.53
C ARG A 821 21.65 -17.51 -16.53
N SER A 822 22.24 -16.31 -16.46
CA SER A 822 23.36 -15.90 -17.31
C SER A 822 24.73 -16.35 -16.78
N SER A 823 24.80 -16.97 -15.61
CA SER A 823 26.04 -17.56 -15.10
C SER A 823 26.32 -18.91 -15.77
N TRP A 824 27.58 -19.37 -15.79
CA TRP A 824 27.96 -20.72 -16.23
C TRP A 824 29.10 -21.26 -15.38
N GLY A 825 29.31 -22.58 -15.47
CA GLY A 825 30.44 -23.26 -14.85
C GLY A 825 31.50 -23.50 -15.91
N GLU A 826 32.58 -22.72 -15.84
CA GLU A 826 33.79 -22.81 -16.67
C GLU A 826 34.63 -24.02 -16.28
N THR A 827 34.83 -24.93 -17.22
CA THR A 827 35.55 -26.18 -17.01
C THR A 827 37.07 -26.00 -17.17
N ASP A 828 37.53 -24.98 -17.90
CA ASP A 828 38.95 -24.63 -17.96
C ASP A 828 39.39 -23.92 -16.67
N LEU A 829 40.01 -24.67 -15.76
CA LEU A 829 40.57 -24.13 -14.52
C LEU A 829 41.92 -23.41 -14.72
N GLY A 830 42.43 -23.27 -15.94
CA GLY A 830 43.69 -22.58 -16.25
C GLY A 830 43.84 -21.16 -15.66
N PRO A 831 42.80 -20.30 -15.72
CA PRO A 831 42.80 -18.95 -15.15
C PRO A 831 42.95 -18.92 -13.62
N ILE A 832 42.43 -19.93 -12.92
CA ILE A 832 42.47 -20.00 -11.45
C ILE A 832 43.65 -20.82 -10.92
N THR A 833 44.18 -21.76 -11.71
CA THR A 833 45.34 -22.61 -11.37
C THR A 833 46.68 -22.00 -11.77
N GLY A 834 46.67 -20.89 -12.52
CA GLY A 834 47.88 -20.18 -12.98
C GLY A 834 48.62 -20.90 -14.11
N ALA A 835 48.02 -21.93 -14.73
CA ALA A 835 48.62 -22.75 -15.77
C ALA A 835 48.35 -22.25 -17.20
N GLY A 836 47.53 -21.20 -17.39
CA GLY A 836 47.23 -20.63 -18.71
C GLY A 836 46.85 -19.15 -18.63
N GLY A 837 47.38 -18.35 -19.55
CA GLY A 837 46.97 -16.95 -19.77
C GLY A 837 45.68 -16.86 -20.59
N GLY A 838 44.65 -17.63 -20.20
CA GLY A 838 43.39 -17.77 -20.95
C GLY A 838 42.40 -16.65 -20.66
N GLN A 839 41.66 -16.24 -21.70
CA GLN A 839 40.42 -15.48 -21.55
C GLN A 839 39.32 -16.46 -21.15
N VAL A 840 38.50 -16.11 -20.17
CA VAL A 840 37.35 -16.90 -19.72
C VAL A 840 36.21 -16.69 -20.73
N GLU A 841 35.87 -17.71 -21.51
CA GLU A 841 34.84 -17.65 -22.56
C GLU A 841 34.00 -18.93 -22.52
N PHE A 842 32.68 -18.79 -22.49
CA PHE A 842 31.75 -19.91 -22.40
C PHE A 842 31.84 -20.84 -23.61
N ASP A 843 32.20 -22.11 -23.39
CA ASP A 843 32.17 -23.15 -24.41
C ASP A 843 30.89 -24.03 -24.26
N PRO A 844 29.90 -23.91 -25.16
CA PRO A 844 28.65 -24.65 -25.07
C PRO A 844 28.80 -26.17 -25.20
N ALA A 845 29.95 -26.69 -25.63
CA ALA A 845 30.19 -28.14 -25.75
C ALA A 845 30.60 -28.78 -24.42
N VAL A 846 31.22 -28.01 -23.51
CA VAL A 846 31.80 -28.53 -22.27
C VAL A 846 31.27 -27.83 -21.02
N ASP A 847 30.93 -26.54 -21.11
CA ASP A 847 30.48 -25.75 -19.98
C ASP A 847 28.99 -25.89 -19.70
N LYS A 848 28.65 -25.81 -18.42
CA LYS A 848 27.27 -25.93 -17.96
C LYS A 848 26.68 -24.56 -17.71
N GLN A 849 25.67 -24.19 -18.50
CA GLN A 849 24.92 -22.96 -18.31
C GLN A 849 24.05 -23.02 -17.04
N GLY A 850 23.88 -21.87 -16.38
CA GLY A 850 23.05 -21.69 -15.20
C GLY A 850 21.55 -21.74 -15.46
N PRO A 851 20.73 -21.69 -14.40
CA PRO A 851 21.12 -21.45 -13.01
C PRO A 851 21.83 -22.67 -12.40
N LEU A 852 22.99 -22.44 -11.80
CA LEU A 852 23.78 -23.46 -11.12
C LEU A 852 23.53 -23.37 -9.62
N SER A 853 23.44 -24.51 -8.95
CA SER A 853 23.43 -24.54 -7.50
C SER A 853 24.87 -24.41 -6.99
N LEU A 854 25.09 -23.56 -5.98
CA LEU A 854 26.39 -23.39 -5.30
C LEU A 854 26.43 -24.10 -3.95
N GLY A 855 25.30 -24.64 -3.48
CA GLY A 855 25.24 -25.35 -2.23
C GLY A 855 23.98 -26.18 -2.08
N VAL A 856 24.09 -27.30 -1.39
CA VAL A 856 23.01 -28.28 -1.20
C VAL A 856 22.95 -28.75 0.25
N ALA A 857 21.74 -28.99 0.74
CA ALA A 857 21.48 -29.70 1.98
C ALA A 857 20.96 -31.11 1.66
N VAL A 858 21.49 -32.11 2.34
CA VAL A 858 21.12 -33.52 2.15
C VAL A 858 20.80 -34.18 3.47
N ARG A 859 19.74 -34.98 3.46
CA ARG A 859 19.34 -35.90 4.51
C ARG A 859 19.32 -37.32 3.93
N SER A 860 19.98 -38.28 4.57
CA SER A 860 20.03 -39.67 4.05
C SER A 860 20.01 -40.70 5.16
N ALA A 861 19.28 -41.80 4.97
CA ALA A 861 19.28 -42.93 5.90
C ALA A 861 20.50 -43.82 5.62
N ALA A 862 21.30 -44.09 6.64
CA ALA A 862 22.60 -44.73 6.48
C ALA A 862 22.56 -46.21 6.04
N ASP A 863 21.42 -46.88 6.16
CA ASP A 863 21.17 -48.20 5.58
C ASP A 863 19.65 -48.46 5.49
N SER A 864 19.16 -48.96 4.35
CA SER A 864 17.73 -49.26 4.16
C SER A 864 17.24 -50.45 5.01
N SER A 865 18.13 -51.09 5.77
CA SER A 865 17.86 -52.18 6.70
C SER A 865 17.96 -51.83 8.18
N ALA A 866 18.36 -50.60 8.55
CA ALA A 866 18.48 -50.18 9.95
C ALA A 866 17.34 -49.22 10.34
N HIS A 867 16.55 -49.61 11.35
CA HIS A 867 15.50 -48.78 11.97
C HIS A 867 16.08 -47.65 12.87
N SER A 868 17.27 -47.12 12.60
CA SER A 868 17.79 -45.99 13.38
C SER A 868 17.02 -44.72 13.01
N GLN A 869 16.46 -44.03 14.02
CA GLN A 869 15.71 -42.78 13.85
C GLN A 869 16.59 -41.61 13.35
N GLU A 870 17.91 -41.75 13.36
CA GLU A 870 18.86 -40.70 12.98
C GLU A 870 19.29 -40.84 11.52
N LYS A 871 18.90 -39.87 10.70
CA LYS A 871 19.35 -39.71 9.31
C LYS A 871 20.58 -38.81 9.27
N THR A 872 21.62 -39.21 8.54
CA THR A 872 22.82 -38.41 8.24
C THR A 872 22.42 -37.07 7.62
N ARG A 873 23.00 -35.97 8.10
CA ARG A 873 22.80 -34.61 7.55
C ARG A 873 24.09 -34.06 6.98
N LEU A 874 24.03 -33.53 5.77
CA LEU A 874 25.17 -32.92 5.10
C LEU A 874 24.78 -31.53 4.57
N VAL A 875 25.65 -30.55 4.72
CA VAL A 875 25.59 -29.30 3.97
C VAL A 875 26.88 -29.16 3.20
N ILE A 876 26.77 -28.93 1.89
CA ILE A 876 27.90 -28.81 0.99
C ILE A 876 27.79 -27.47 0.28
N PHE A 877 28.82 -26.65 0.34
CA PHE A 877 28.99 -25.44 -0.48
C PHE A 877 30.20 -25.61 -1.40
N GLY A 878 30.08 -25.12 -2.63
CA GLY A 878 31.13 -25.14 -3.64
C GLY A 878 32.16 -24.03 -3.49
N ASP A 879 32.27 -23.44 -2.31
CA ASP A 879 33.12 -22.29 -2.03
C ASP A 879 33.43 -22.31 -0.53
N ALA A 880 34.71 -22.22 -0.16
CA ALA A 880 35.15 -22.00 1.21
C ALA A 880 35.43 -20.52 1.48
N ASP A 881 35.83 -19.76 0.48
CA ASP A 881 36.15 -18.34 0.59
C ASP A 881 34.92 -17.47 0.92
N PHE A 882 33.69 -17.89 0.61
CA PHE A 882 32.48 -17.19 1.10
C PHE A 882 32.39 -17.13 2.64
N ALA A 883 33.04 -18.08 3.33
CA ALA A 883 33.13 -18.18 4.78
C ALA A 883 34.43 -17.58 5.36
N SER A 884 35.34 -17.11 4.51
CA SER A 884 36.58 -16.43 4.92
C SER A 884 36.28 -15.08 5.58
N ASN A 885 37.23 -14.54 6.34
CA ASN A 885 37.07 -13.27 7.05
C ASN A 885 36.70 -12.10 6.11
N GLN A 886 37.13 -12.14 4.84
CA GLN A 886 36.82 -11.12 3.84
C GLN A 886 35.33 -11.09 3.44
N TYR A 887 34.68 -12.25 3.37
CA TYR A 887 33.31 -12.39 2.85
C TYR A 887 32.28 -12.76 3.92
N PHE A 888 32.70 -13.26 5.08
CA PHE A 888 31.80 -13.72 6.15
C PHE A 888 30.82 -12.62 6.60
N GLY A 889 31.31 -11.38 6.72
CA GLY A 889 30.49 -10.23 7.12
C GLY A 889 29.67 -9.58 6.00
N GLN A 890 29.76 -10.08 4.76
CA GLN A 890 29.04 -9.52 3.62
C GLN A 890 27.61 -10.07 3.57
N GLN A 891 26.63 -9.18 3.76
CA GLN A 891 25.21 -9.45 3.59
C GLN A 891 24.76 -10.77 4.27
N ALA A 892 24.33 -11.79 3.51
CA ALA A 892 23.80 -13.05 4.04
C ALA A 892 24.83 -14.15 4.35
N ASN A 893 26.10 -14.03 3.95
CA ASN A 893 27.07 -15.15 4.00
C ASN A 893 27.22 -15.77 5.41
N GLY A 894 27.49 -14.94 6.42
CA GLY A 894 27.66 -15.40 7.80
C GLY A 894 26.37 -15.96 8.41
N GLU A 895 25.20 -15.43 8.03
CA GLU A 895 23.91 -15.92 8.51
C GLU A 895 23.52 -17.26 7.87
N LEU A 896 23.80 -17.42 6.57
CA LEU A 896 23.59 -18.68 5.86
C LEU A 896 24.46 -19.80 6.45
N LEU A 897 25.72 -19.50 6.76
CA LEU A 897 26.64 -20.46 7.37
C LEU A 897 26.24 -20.80 8.81
N ALA A 898 25.87 -19.81 9.62
CA ALA A 898 25.38 -20.03 10.98
C ALA A 898 24.09 -20.87 10.99
N SER A 899 23.16 -20.59 10.07
CA SER A 899 21.92 -21.36 9.90
C SER A 899 22.20 -22.79 9.45
N SER A 900 23.18 -22.99 8.57
CA SER A 900 23.62 -24.32 8.14
C SER A 900 24.19 -25.15 9.30
N ILE A 901 25.07 -24.56 10.11
CA ILE A 901 25.69 -25.22 11.26
C ILE A 901 24.63 -25.56 12.32
N SER A 902 23.72 -24.63 12.61
CA SER A 902 22.61 -24.85 13.55
C SER A 902 21.69 -25.99 13.07
N TRP A 903 21.38 -26.06 11.77
CA TRP A 903 20.60 -27.16 11.20
C TRP A 903 21.33 -28.52 11.27
N LEU A 904 22.64 -28.52 11.06
CA LEU A 904 23.48 -29.73 11.17
C LEU A 904 23.57 -30.24 12.61
N SER A 905 23.61 -29.35 13.60
CA SER A 905 23.82 -29.70 15.01
C SER A 905 22.53 -30.00 15.79
N GLU A 906 21.45 -29.24 15.58
CA GLU A 906 20.30 -29.24 16.49
C GLU A 906 19.20 -30.26 16.13
N GLY A 907 19.12 -30.69 14.87
CA GLY A 907 17.97 -31.49 14.41
C GLY A 907 16.60 -30.81 14.61
N GLU A 908 15.51 -31.60 14.67
CA GLU A 908 14.11 -31.10 14.73
C GLU A 908 13.60 -30.79 16.16
N ASP A 909 14.47 -30.78 17.18
CA ASP A 909 14.09 -30.70 18.60
C ASP A 909 13.72 -29.28 19.10
N ARG A 910 13.35 -28.39 18.16
CA ARG A 910 12.90 -27.02 18.44
C ARG A 910 11.45 -27.03 18.92
N LEU A 911 11.15 -26.25 19.96
CA LEU A 911 9.77 -25.96 20.30
C LEU A 911 9.16 -25.19 19.12
N ASN A 912 8.20 -25.81 18.44
CA ASN A 912 7.44 -25.18 17.37
C ASN A 912 6.39 -24.23 17.97
N ILE A 913 6.85 -23.11 18.54
CA ILE A 913 5.99 -22.06 19.06
C ILE A 913 5.60 -21.19 17.87
N PRO A 914 4.33 -21.24 17.41
CA PRO A 914 3.90 -20.43 16.27
C PRO A 914 4.12 -18.95 16.57
N LEU A 915 4.75 -18.24 15.65
CA LEU A 915 5.01 -16.81 15.78
C LEU A 915 3.67 -16.07 15.86
N LYS A 916 3.39 -15.47 17.02
CA LYS A 916 2.18 -14.66 17.25
C LYS A 916 2.35 -13.27 16.63
N GLU A 917 2.26 -13.21 15.32
CA GLU A 917 2.16 -11.93 14.63
C GLU A 917 0.79 -11.32 14.89
N PRO A 918 0.71 -10.01 15.19
CA PRO A 918 -0.58 -9.34 15.21
C PRO A 918 -1.11 -9.48 13.77
N PRO A 919 -2.31 -10.06 13.55
CA PRO A 919 -2.85 -10.10 12.22
C PRO A 919 -2.84 -8.65 11.72
N PHE A 920 -2.20 -8.43 10.57
CA PHE A 920 -2.39 -7.20 9.83
C PHE A 920 -3.84 -7.24 9.32
N ASN A 921 -4.76 -6.95 10.23
CA ASN A 921 -6.13 -6.61 9.94
C ASN A 921 -6.07 -5.09 9.75
N PRO A 922 -5.82 -4.57 8.53
CA PRO A 922 -6.10 -3.17 8.30
C PRO A 922 -7.52 -2.95 8.80
N ILE A 923 -7.73 -1.88 9.57
CA ILE A 923 -9.09 -1.51 9.96
C ILE A 923 -9.80 -1.18 8.65
N ASN A 924 -10.46 -2.20 8.10
CA ASN A 924 -11.24 -2.12 6.89
C ASN A 924 -12.52 -1.40 7.29
N LEU A 925 -12.43 -0.08 7.30
CA LEU A 925 -13.56 0.83 7.45
C LEU A 925 -14.39 0.73 6.16
N ILE A 926 -15.10 -0.38 6.00
CA ILE A 926 -15.98 -0.61 4.87
C ILE A 926 -17.22 0.28 5.08
N GLY A 927 -17.54 1.07 4.06
CA GLY A 927 -18.68 1.98 4.06
C GLY A 927 -18.54 3.17 5.01
N ASN A 928 -19.58 3.43 5.78
CA ASN A 928 -19.79 4.63 6.59
C ASN A 928 -19.01 4.64 7.93
N GLN A 929 -18.25 3.59 8.25
CA GLN A 929 -17.51 3.50 9.52
C GLN A 929 -16.39 4.54 9.64
N GLY A 930 -15.67 4.81 8.55
CA GLY A 930 -14.64 5.85 8.52
C GLY A 930 -15.23 7.27 8.65
N ALA A 931 -16.40 7.48 8.05
CA ALA A 931 -17.16 8.71 8.23
C ALA A 931 -17.62 8.88 9.68
N VAL A 932 -18.12 7.82 10.35
CA VAL A 932 -18.54 7.89 11.76
C VAL A 932 -17.36 8.25 12.67
N VAL A 933 -16.20 7.64 12.49
CA VAL A 933 -15.01 7.97 13.29
C VAL A 933 -14.59 9.42 13.05
N LEU A 934 -14.57 9.87 11.80
CA LEU A 934 -14.28 11.28 11.46
C LEU A 934 -15.33 12.23 12.07
N TRP A 935 -16.62 11.91 11.97
CA TRP A 935 -17.70 12.71 12.54
C TRP A 935 -17.62 12.81 14.06
N VAL A 936 -17.39 11.69 14.75
CA VAL A 936 -17.27 11.66 16.21
C VAL A 936 -16.06 12.49 16.67
N SER A 937 -14.92 12.32 16.00
CA SER A 937 -13.64 12.90 16.41
C SER A 937 -13.51 14.38 16.06
N VAL A 938 -13.91 14.75 14.83
CA VAL A 938 -13.70 16.10 14.28
C VAL A 938 -14.87 17.02 14.61
N PHE A 939 -16.09 16.48 14.69
CA PHE A 939 -17.29 17.30 14.86
C PHE A 939 -17.95 17.09 16.22
N ILE A 940 -18.30 15.86 16.62
CA ILE A 940 -19.12 15.63 17.82
C ILE A 940 -18.36 15.98 19.10
N LEU A 941 -17.12 15.53 19.28
CA LEU A 941 -16.31 15.83 20.46
C LEU A 941 -15.99 17.33 20.58
N PRO A 942 -15.46 17.99 19.54
CA PRO A 942 -15.21 19.44 19.57
C PRO A 942 -16.50 20.24 19.73
N PHE A 943 -17.61 19.83 19.11
CA PHE A 943 -18.91 20.47 19.29
C PHE A 943 -19.46 20.26 20.69
N ALA A 944 -19.26 19.10 21.33
CA ALA A 944 -19.64 18.87 22.72
C ALA A 944 -18.83 19.75 23.69
N VAL A 945 -17.53 19.92 23.42
CA VAL A 945 -16.68 20.85 24.19
C VAL A 945 -17.11 22.30 23.95
N ALA A 946 -17.34 22.70 22.70
CA ALA A 946 -17.85 24.03 22.36
C ALA A 946 -19.23 24.29 22.96
N LEU A 947 -20.14 23.31 22.94
CA LEU A 947 -21.46 23.36 23.54
C LEU A 947 -21.36 23.47 25.06
N SER A 948 -20.41 22.79 25.70
CA SER A 948 -20.14 22.95 27.13
C SER A 948 -19.60 24.35 27.46
N GLY A 949 -18.74 24.90 26.59
CA GLY A 949 -18.25 26.27 26.66
C GLY A 949 -19.35 27.31 26.44
N ILE A 950 -20.27 27.07 25.50
CA ILE A 950 -21.46 27.88 25.22
C ILE A 950 -22.44 27.80 26.40
N LEU A 951 -22.67 26.63 26.97
CA LEU A 951 -23.51 26.45 28.17
C LEU A 951 -22.90 27.17 29.38
N MET A 952 -21.57 27.13 29.57
CA MET A 952 -20.88 27.94 30.57
C MET A 952 -20.98 29.45 30.27
N MET A 953 -20.92 29.85 29.00
CA MET A 953 -21.02 31.25 28.55
C MET A 953 -22.44 31.82 28.73
N LEU A 954 -23.46 31.01 28.45
CA LEU A 954 -24.88 31.31 28.69
C LEU A 954 -25.15 31.50 30.19
N ARG A 955 -24.42 30.77 31.05
CA ARG A 955 -24.49 30.90 32.52
C ARG A 955 -23.88 32.21 33.07
N ARG A 956 -23.02 32.94 32.32
CA ARG A 956 -22.20 34.07 32.85
C ARG A 956 -22.45 35.49 32.29
N GLY A 957 -23.43 35.73 31.40
CA GLY A 957 -24.07 37.07 31.24
C GLY A 957 -23.53 38.10 30.21
N TYR A 958 -24.18 38.13 29.06
CA TYR A 958 -24.66 39.21 28.15
C TYR A 958 -23.95 40.53 27.76
N GLN A 959 -22.89 41.07 28.39
CA GLN A 959 -22.35 42.38 27.93
C GLN A 959 -21.23 42.33 26.87
N THR A 960 -20.74 41.16 26.46
CA THR A 960 -19.64 41.01 25.48
C THR A 960 -20.10 40.59 24.06
N TYR A 961 -21.41 40.60 23.79
CA TYR A 961 -21.98 39.98 22.57
C TYR A 961 -21.92 40.86 21.32
N ALA A 962 -22.11 42.19 21.42
CA ALA A 962 -22.08 43.06 20.24
C ALA A 962 -20.74 42.99 19.48
N SER A 963 -19.62 42.82 20.19
CA SER A 963 -18.30 42.63 19.57
C SER A 963 -18.16 41.32 18.80
N GLY A 964 -18.73 40.21 19.31
CA GLY A 964 -18.67 38.91 18.63
C GLY A 964 -19.47 38.89 17.34
N PHE A 965 -20.66 39.50 17.35
CA PHE A 965 -21.48 39.63 16.14
C PHE A 965 -20.90 40.63 15.14
N ILE A 966 -20.22 41.71 15.59
CA ILE A 966 -19.47 42.60 14.69
C ILE A 966 -18.30 41.86 14.04
N SER A 967 -17.57 41.02 14.79
CA SER A 967 -16.52 40.17 14.22
C SER A 967 -17.07 39.17 13.20
N TRP A 968 -18.19 38.52 13.50
CA TRP A 968 -18.86 37.61 12.56
C TRP A 968 -19.30 38.33 11.28
N LEU A 969 -19.91 39.51 11.38
CA LEU A 969 -20.25 40.33 10.21
C LEU A 969 -19.00 40.72 9.42
N MET A 970 -17.92 41.12 10.09
CA MET A 970 -16.65 41.49 9.46
C MET A 970 -16.07 40.34 8.64
N TYR A 971 -15.97 39.15 9.23
CA TYR A 971 -15.47 37.96 8.54
C TYR A 971 -16.41 37.51 7.41
N SER A 972 -17.73 37.58 7.63
CA SER A 972 -18.71 37.26 6.59
C SER A 972 -18.56 38.18 5.37
N PHE A 973 -18.52 39.50 5.57
CA PHE A 973 -18.34 40.45 4.45
C PHE A 973 -16.96 40.35 3.79
N ILE A 974 -15.90 39.99 4.52
CA ILE A 974 -14.58 39.69 3.92
C ILE A 974 -14.65 38.43 3.06
N GLY A 975 -15.27 37.36 3.54
CA GLY A 975 -15.45 36.14 2.77
C GLY A 975 -16.22 36.40 1.47
N VAL A 976 -17.29 37.18 1.54
CA VAL A 976 -18.06 37.60 0.36
C VAL A 976 -17.23 38.48 -0.58
N ALA A 977 -16.38 39.38 -0.04
CA ALA A 977 -15.49 40.21 -0.84
C ALA A 977 -14.49 39.38 -1.65
N ILE A 978 -13.86 38.39 -1.02
CA ILE A 978 -12.90 37.47 -1.67
C ILE A 978 -13.61 36.66 -2.77
N PHE A 979 -14.82 36.16 -2.48
CA PHE A 979 -15.62 35.44 -3.45
C PHE A 979 -15.90 36.27 -4.71
N TYR A 980 -16.42 37.50 -4.56
CA TYR A 980 -16.66 38.37 -5.72
C TYR A 980 -15.38 38.82 -6.42
N PHE A 981 -14.26 38.93 -5.71
CA PHE A 981 -12.98 39.23 -6.33
C PHE A 981 -12.56 38.11 -7.29
N ILE A 982 -12.64 36.85 -6.85
CA ILE A 982 -12.34 35.68 -7.68
C ILE A 982 -13.27 35.63 -8.90
N GLN A 983 -14.59 35.79 -8.69
CA GLN A 983 -15.57 35.81 -9.78
C GLN A 983 -15.34 36.96 -10.77
N GLY A 984 -14.92 38.12 -10.29
CA GLY A 984 -14.57 39.26 -11.12
C GLY A 984 -13.34 39.02 -12.00
N VAL A 985 -12.30 38.37 -11.45
CA VAL A 985 -11.08 38.00 -12.20
C VAL A 985 -11.41 36.97 -13.28
N ILE A 986 -12.18 35.93 -12.95
CA ILE A 986 -12.63 34.90 -13.91
C ILE A 986 -13.47 35.54 -15.04
N GLY A 987 -14.45 36.37 -14.68
CA GLY A 987 -15.31 37.03 -15.66
C GLY A 987 -14.55 37.97 -16.61
N LEU A 988 -13.46 38.58 -16.14
CA LEU A 988 -12.55 39.38 -16.99
C LEU A 988 -11.71 38.52 -17.93
N SER A 989 -11.28 37.32 -17.51
CA SER A 989 -10.53 36.40 -18.39
C SER A 989 -11.39 35.78 -19.50
N GLU A 990 -12.69 35.61 -19.26
CA GLU A 990 -13.64 34.99 -20.20
C GLU A 990 -14.29 35.99 -21.19
N ALA A 991 -13.66 37.14 -21.44
CA ALA A 991 -14.14 38.21 -22.34
C ALA A 991 -15.53 38.83 -21.98
N SER A 992 -16.09 38.54 -20.80
CA SER A 992 -17.33 39.14 -20.29
C SER A 992 -17.06 40.40 -19.44
N ALA A 993 -16.30 41.34 -20.00
CA ALA A 993 -15.77 42.51 -19.31
C ALA A 993 -16.75 43.29 -18.39
N PRO A 994 -18.01 43.59 -18.79
CA PRO A 994 -18.93 44.32 -17.93
C PRO A 994 -19.39 43.52 -16.70
N ARG A 995 -19.49 42.19 -16.80
CA ARG A 995 -19.89 41.32 -15.68
C ARG A 995 -18.73 41.14 -14.69
N GLY A 996 -17.51 40.93 -15.19
CA GLY A 996 -16.30 40.86 -14.38
C GLY A 996 -16.03 42.16 -13.60
N GLN A 997 -16.16 43.32 -14.25
CA GLN A 997 -16.01 44.63 -13.59
C GLN A 997 -17.07 44.86 -12.50
N GLY A 998 -18.31 44.44 -12.73
CA GLY A 998 -19.39 44.52 -11.75
C GLY A 998 -19.09 43.75 -10.45
N PHE A 999 -18.55 42.53 -10.56
CA PHE A 999 -18.17 41.74 -9.40
C PHE A 999 -16.94 42.31 -8.65
N LEU A 1000 -15.95 42.85 -9.35
CA LEU A 1000 -14.82 43.53 -8.69
C LEU A 1000 -15.27 44.76 -7.89
N LEU A 1001 -16.25 45.53 -8.39
CA LEU A 1001 -16.82 46.66 -7.65
C LEU A 1001 -17.56 46.20 -6.39
N LEU A 1002 -18.33 45.09 -6.48
CA LEU A 1002 -19.00 44.49 -5.33
C LEU A 1002 -18.02 43.95 -4.29
N ALA A 1003 -16.89 43.37 -4.74
CA ALA A 1003 -15.81 42.92 -3.87
C ALA A 1003 -15.22 44.07 -3.05
N LEU A 1004 -14.90 45.19 -3.71
CA LEU A 1004 -14.38 46.41 -3.06
C LEU A 1004 -15.38 46.98 -2.05
N TRP A 1005 -16.68 47.00 -2.39
CA TRP A 1005 -17.73 47.47 -1.48
C TRP A 1005 -17.88 46.56 -0.25
N CYS A 1006 -17.83 45.24 -0.41
CA CYS A 1006 -17.88 44.30 0.70
C CYS A 1006 -16.66 44.45 1.63
N GLY A 1007 -15.46 44.63 1.05
CA GLY A 1007 -14.24 44.91 1.81
C GLY A 1007 -14.30 46.23 2.57
N ALA A 1008 -14.78 47.30 1.93
CA ALA A 1008 -14.96 48.62 2.56
C ALA A 1008 -15.99 48.58 3.69
N VAL A 1009 -17.10 47.87 3.52
CA VAL A 1009 -18.11 47.65 4.55
C VAL A 1009 -17.53 46.88 5.73
N SER A 1010 -16.78 45.81 5.48
CA SER A 1010 -16.13 45.04 6.54
C SER A 1010 -15.14 45.90 7.34
N TYR A 1011 -14.32 46.69 6.65
CA TYR A 1011 -13.40 47.63 7.29
C TYR A 1011 -14.13 48.72 8.10
N GLY A 1012 -15.24 49.24 7.58
CA GLY A 1012 -16.10 50.20 8.26
C GLY A 1012 -16.76 49.60 9.52
N LEU A 1013 -17.19 48.33 9.47
CA LEU A 1013 -17.71 47.60 10.62
C LEU A 1013 -16.63 47.34 11.67
N PHE A 1014 -15.40 47.01 11.26
CA PHE A 1014 -14.24 46.90 12.14
C PHE A 1014 -13.95 48.20 12.90
N ARG A 1015 -13.92 49.33 12.17
CA ARG A 1015 -13.75 50.67 12.76
C ARG A 1015 -15.01 51.22 13.44
N ARG A 1016 -16.11 50.46 13.45
CA ARG A 1016 -17.42 50.83 13.99
C ARG A 1016 -17.97 52.17 13.48
N GLN A 1017 -17.68 52.49 12.22
CA GLN A 1017 -18.15 53.74 11.61
C GLN A 1017 -19.67 53.68 11.40
N ARG A 1018 -20.38 54.74 11.80
CA ARG A 1018 -21.85 54.80 11.74
C ARG A 1018 -22.40 54.65 10.31
N GLN A 1019 -21.68 55.17 9.32
CA GLN A 1019 -22.07 55.07 7.91
C GLN A 1019 -21.97 53.63 7.38
N ALA A 1020 -21.05 52.83 7.94
CA ALA A 1020 -20.87 51.43 7.54
C ALA A 1020 -22.06 50.55 7.91
N TRP A 1021 -22.85 50.90 8.95
CA TRP A 1021 -24.04 50.13 9.34
C TRP A 1021 -25.12 50.16 8.26
N ILE A 1022 -25.42 51.33 7.69
CA ILE A 1022 -26.43 51.48 6.63
C ILE A 1022 -25.96 50.79 5.36
N LEU A 1023 -24.67 50.97 5.01
CA LEU A 1023 -24.07 50.33 3.84
C LEU A 1023 -24.02 48.81 3.98
N ALA A 1024 -23.70 48.28 5.17
CA ALA A 1024 -23.72 46.84 5.44
C ALA A 1024 -25.11 46.24 5.28
N LEU A 1025 -26.14 46.92 5.79
CA LEU A 1025 -27.52 46.46 5.68
C LEU A 1025 -27.98 46.43 4.22
N GLY A 1026 -27.71 47.50 3.46
CA GLY A 1026 -28.02 47.56 2.03
C GLY A 1026 -27.28 46.50 1.23
N LEU A 1027 -25.98 46.31 1.50
CA LEU A 1027 -25.16 45.35 0.78
C LEU A 1027 -25.54 43.90 1.10
N ALA A 1028 -25.96 43.60 2.34
CA ALA A 1028 -26.48 42.28 2.68
C ALA A 1028 -27.77 41.95 1.92
N VAL A 1029 -28.66 42.94 1.70
CA VAL A 1029 -29.86 42.76 0.86
C VAL A 1029 -29.49 42.53 -0.60
N VAL A 1030 -28.55 43.31 -1.14
CA VAL A 1030 -28.04 43.13 -2.51
C VAL A 1030 -27.43 41.74 -2.68
N ASN A 1031 -26.67 41.25 -1.69
CA ASN A 1031 -26.05 39.92 -1.73
C ASN A 1031 -27.07 38.78 -1.78
N VAL A 1032 -28.26 38.92 -1.18
CA VAL A 1032 -29.34 37.93 -1.35
C VAL A 1032 -29.73 37.81 -2.82
N ALA A 1033 -29.97 38.94 -3.50
CA ALA A 1033 -30.40 38.94 -4.90
C ALA A 1033 -29.28 38.53 -5.87
N VAL A 1034 -28.06 39.01 -5.64
CA VAL A 1034 -26.89 38.69 -6.48
C VAL A 1034 -26.48 37.22 -6.33
N GLY A 1035 -26.68 36.62 -5.15
CA GLY A 1035 -26.42 35.20 -4.91
C GLY A 1035 -27.12 34.27 -5.91
N PHE A 1036 -28.38 34.55 -6.24
CA PHE A 1036 -29.17 33.78 -7.22
C PHE A 1036 -28.72 33.97 -8.68
N VAL A 1037 -27.92 35.01 -8.97
CA VAL A 1037 -27.44 35.32 -10.33
C VAL A 1037 -25.96 34.95 -10.52
N ALA A 1038 -25.19 34.95 -9.44
CA ALA A 1038 -23.75 34.75 -9.46
C ALA A 1038 -23.30 33.31 -9.22
N MET A 1039 -24.13 32.47 -8.60
CA MET A 1039 -23.77 31.10 -8.27
C MET A 1039 -24.52 30.10 -9.16
N PRO A 1040 -23.85 29.11 -9.76
CA PRO A 1040 -24.49 28.17 -10.70
C PRO A 1040 -25.28 27.05 -10.03
N VAL A 1041 -25.06 26.79 -8.74
CA VAL A 1041 -25.66 25.67 -8.00
C VAL A 1041 -26.72 26.17 -7.03
N GLU A 1042 -27.96 25.70 -7.16
CA GLU A 1042 -29.12 26.15 -6.36
C GLU A 1042 -28.92 26.00 -4.84
N ALA A 1043 -28.29 24.90 -4.41
CA ALA A 1043 -28.00 24.69 -2.98
C ALA A 1043 -27.04 25.75 -2.41
N ILE A 1044 -26.04 26.16 -3.20
CA ILE A 1044 -25.06 27.19 -2.81
C ILE A 1044 -25.73 28.57 -2.84
N GLN A 1045 -26.61 28.83 -3.82
CA GLN A 1045 -27.43 30.06 -3.86
C GLN A 1045 -28.26 30.21 -2.57
N LEU A 1046 -28.94 29.14 -2.15
CA LEU A 1046 -29.78 29.14 -0.94
C LEU A 1046 -28.95 29.34 0.34
N LEU A 1047 -27.79 28.69 0.44
CA LEU A 1047 -26.87 28.87 1.57
C LEU A 1047 -26.33 30.31 1.65
N PHE A 1048 -25.94 30.88 0.50
CA PHE A 1048 -25.44 32.26 0.43
C PHE A 1048 -26.52 33.29 0.73
N ALA A 1049 -27.75 33.05 0.26
CA ALA A 1049 -28.92 33.85 0.59
C ALA A 1049 -29.25 33.75 2.09
N ALA A 1050 -29.24 32.55 2.67
CA ALA A 1050 -29.48 32.34 4.09
C ALA A 1050 -28.43 33.06 4.97
N LEU A 1051 -27.15 32.99 4.59
CA LEU A 1051 -26.07 33.71 5.26
C LEU A 1051 -26.27 35.23 5.19
N SER A 1052 -26.68 35.74 4.03
CA SER A 1052 -26.94 37.17 3.83
C SER A 1052 -28.18 37.65 4.60
N VAL A 1053 -29.22 36.82 4.71
CA VAL A 1053 -30.39 37.07 5.57
C VAL A 1053 -29.99 37.09 7.05
N ALA A 1054 -29.14 36.15 7.49
CA ALA A 1054 -28.61 36.16 8.84
C ALA A 1054 -27.82 37.45 9.12
N ASN A 1055 -27.03 37.94 8.16
CA ASN A 1055 -26.30 39.20 8.26
C ASN A 1055 -27.27 40.39 8.47
N ILE A 1056 -28.37 40.44 7.71
CA ILE A 1056 -29.43 41.45 7.87
C ILE A 1056 -30.02 41.41 9.28
N CYS A 1057 -30.42 40.24 9.75
CA CYS A 1057 -31.02 40.06 11.07
C CYS A 1057 -30.07 40.52 12.18
N ILE A 1058 -28.78 40.15 12.08
CA ILE A 1058 -27.76 40.53 13.06
C ILE A 1058 -27.49 42.03 13.03
N LEU A 1059 -27.40 42.66 11.86
CA LEU A 1059 -27.24 44.11 11.71
C LEU A 1059 -28.42 44.90 12.28
N VAL A 1060 -29.65 44.41 12.10
CA VAL A 1060 -30.86 45.00 12.71
C VAL A 1060 -30.83 44.82 14.23
N TRP A 1061 -30.39 43.66 14.72
CA TRP A 1061 -30.32 43.35 16.14
C TRP A 1061 -29.27 44.21 16.89
N ILE A 1062 -28.10 44.45 16.29
CA ILE A 1062 -27.04 45.27 16.90
C ILE A 1062 -27.15 46.78 16.62
N LYS A 1063 -28.26 47.26 16.04
CA LYS A 1063 -28.46 48.68 15.67
C LYS A 1063 -28.09 49.68 16.79
N LYS A 1064 -28.37 49.34 18.05
CA LYS A 1064 -28.01 50.18 19.22
C LYS A 1064 -26.50 50.31 19.44
N ALA A 1065 -25.69 49.32 19.06
CA ALA A 1065 -24.23 49.37 19.21
C ALA A 1065 -23.57 50.45 18.32
N PHE A 1066 -24.31 50.97 17.32
CA PHE A 1066 -23.87 52.02 16.40
C PHE A 1066 -24.63 53.36 16.59
N GLY A 1067 -25.52 53.44 17.58
CA GLY A 1067 -26.39 54.58 17.83
C GLY A 1067 -26.22 55.18 19.22
N GLY A 1068 -25.24 56.09 19.39
CA GLY A 1068 -25.35 57.20 20.34
C GLY A 1068 -24.09 57.56 21.13
N GLU A 1069 -23.48 58.71 20.78
CA GLU A 1069 -23.05 59.75 21.73
C GLU A 1069 -23.27 61.15 21.08
N ARG A 1070 -24.27 61.87 21.57
CA ARG A 1070 -24.28 63.34 21.74
C ARG A 1070 -25.29 63.71 22.82
N GLU A 1071 -24.79 63.80 24.05
CA GLU A 1071 -25.08 64.85 25.05
C GLU A 1071 -23.68 65.09 25.67
N GLY A 1072 -22.88 66.07 25.25
CA GLY A 1072 -23.05 67.51 25.55
C GLY A 1072 -24.17 68.26 24.86
#